data_AF-A0A401ZZ36-F1
#
_entry.id   AF-A0A401ZZ36-F1
#
_cell.length_a   1.000
_cell.length_b   1.000
_cell.length_c   1.000
_cell.angle_alpha   90.00
_cell.angle_beta   90.00
_cell.angle_gamma   90.00
#
_symmetry.space_group_name_H-M   'P 1'
#
loop_
_entity.id
_entity.type
_entity.pdbx_description
1 polymer ?
#
loop_
_entity_poly.entity_id
_entity_poly.type
_entity_poly.pdbx_seq_one_letter_code
_entity_poly.pdbx_strand_id
1 'polypeptide(L)'
;MTSNLPSLTPLWLIATFIGCAAVSYVFCFLAKFLFPTFRSGEHKPGNHRPDMPTAGREIKKIELPLVGGPAFTIAIMITGIAAGFVLNFSSDQWTLLLIGLGATLGYAIIGFIDDWRKVYRNAGLAERSKFTGVFLVGMIAAGLYFLLLPSGKEAYGLYKDLPILNTILCNPPLDKNASYCTLVHNPVIYYGWMVFLMLLTGVIGSLTSLSVDFSDGLDGLAGGLVFSAALAMGIVVSPLIDKQPYNGAVLVVLALLGAGAALGYLPWNWPSAWSARRGKATRRSKIIMGDCGALGLGGLLALTAIFSRNEWLLLMIGGAFVLEGLSVVISARMLTPFFRKRLKILRFAKTRDFIPHTEFPLPFLATPLHHHFDLLGWDRRRLVYGAWALGACFALIGVAVNFSPFAWQRYVGRFLVILVAAIVWFSGAWSKAYFVGKHATPRSRRQRLALYYGYPIEIVGIRLYHLVEVIEASEDVIETPAEELALWQRMTIFDARSMLGLYCYRAGYYPAALTQWTRIPEKNRILRPEIMRLLNEVDTRLALESQETQPMRRDQILRQEPILSGNLPPADLPNPYEPVSSEETGGTPLDIWASREPGSLAIEDEEAEDEQEHQVTAPLRSDSNGSGPITNHTSSEHSQPSITLSPQKAPAQDGDQSHHKRKRRSPSDN
;
A
#
# COMPACT_ATOMS: atom_id res chain seq x y z
N MET A 1 19.67 35.62 -36.70
CA MET A 1 18.30 36.16 -36.79
C MET A 1 17.55 35.75 -35.54
N THR A 2 17.50 36.64 -34.56
CA THR A 2 16.70 36.52 -33.33
C THR A 2 15.24 36.76 -33.69
N SER A 3 14.56 35.74 -34.20
CA SER A 3 13.13 35.80 -34.46
C SER A 3 12.37 35.69 -33.15
N ASN A 4 11.71 36.79 -32.78
CA ASN A 4 10.60 36.89 -31.84
C ASN A 4 9.93 35.53 -31.53
N LEU A 5 10.17 34.96 -30.35
CA LEU A 5 9.16 34.08 -29.76
C LEU A 5 7.89 34.92 -29.62
N PRO A 6 6.72 34.47 -30.10
CA PRO A 6 5.50 35.23 -29.88
C PRO A 6 5.31 35.38 -28.36
N SER A 7 5.12 36.62 -27.91
CA SER A 7 4.89 37.00 -26.51
C SER A 7 3.72 36.24 -25.84
N LEU A 8 2.92 35.51 -26.63
CA LEU A 8 1.77 34.71 -26.22
C LEU A 8 2.07 33.22 -25.96
N THR A 9 3.28 32.73 -26.27
CA THR A 9 3.64 31.30 -26.06
C THR A 9 3.43 30.78 -24.63
N PRO A 10 3.85 31.48 -23.54
CA PRO A 10 3.58 31.00 -22.19
C PRO A 10 2.09 31.02 -21.84
N LEU A 11 1.34 32.00 -22.38
CA LEU A 11 -0.12 32.08 -22.17
C LEU A 11 -0.83 30.89 -22.81
N TRP A 12 -0.43 30.48 -24.01
CA TRP A 12 -0.97 29.29 -24.66
C TRP A 12 -0.60 27.99 -23.93
N LEU A 13 0.60 27.88 -23.36
CA LEU A 13 0.97 26.74 -22.52
C LEU A 13 0.10 26.66 -21.25
N ILE A 14 -0.15 27.78 -20.59
CA ILE A 14 -1.07 27.83 -19.45
C ILE A 14 -2.50 27.48 -19.89
N ALA A 15 -2.95 28.02 -21.02
CA ALA A 15 -4.28 27.73 -21.57
C ALA A 15 -4.44 26.25 -21.94
N THR A 16 -3.41 25.58 -22.47
CA THR A 16 -3.45 24.15 -22.77
C THR A 16 -3.51 23.30 -21.50
N PHE A 17 -2.76 23.64 -20.46
CA PHE A 17 -2.85 23.01 -19.15
C PHE A 17 -4.25 23.14 -18.53
N ILE A 18 -4.78 24.37 -18.45
CA ILE A 18 -6.12 24.65 -17.89
C ILE A 18 -7.20 23.98 -18.76
N GLY A 19 -7.07 24.06 -20.08
CA GLY A 19 -7.97 23.43 -21.03
C GLY A 19 -8.02 21.92 -20.86
N CYS A 20 -6.86 21.26 -20.70
CA CYS A 20 -6.79 19.82 -20.44
C CYS A 20 -7.46 19.45 -19.11
N ALA A 21 -7.23 20.23 -18.04
CA ALA A 21 -7.90 20.02 -16.76
C ALA A 21 -9.42 20.18 -16.84
N ALA A 22 -9.90 21.21 -17.54
CA ALA A 22 -11.33 21.43 -17.74
C ALA A 22 -11.98 20.31 -18.56
N VAL A 23 -11.39 19.94 -19.70
CA VAL A 23 -11.91 18.86 -20.55
C VAL A 23 -11.88 17.52 -19.81
N SER A 24 -10.80 17.21 -19.09
CA SER A 24 -10.69 16.02 -18.23
C SER A 24 -11.79 15.99 -17.18
N TYR A 25 -12.05 17.11 -16.50
CA TYR A 25 -13.11 17.21 -15.49
C TYR A 25 -14.50 16.95 -16.09
N VAL A 26 -14.82 17.57 -17.23
CA VAL A 26 -16.10 17.38 -17.92
C VAL A 26 -16.25 15.94 -18.44
N PHE A 27 -15.20 15.35 -18.99
CA PHE A 27 -15.26 13.99 -19.52
C PHE A 27 -15.39 12.96 -18.41
N CYS A 28 -14.74 13.15 -17.27
CA CYS A 28 -14.95 12.29 -16.09
C CYS A 28 -16.41 12.39 -15.60
N PHE A 29 -16.98 13.59 -15.57
CA PHE A 29 -18.41 13.77 -15.24
C PHE A 29 -19.32 13.02 -16.21
N LEU A 30 -19.11 13.20 -17.52
CA LEU A 30 -19.91 12.57 -18.56
C LEU A 30 -19.77 11.05 -18.54
N ALA A 31 -18.55 10.53 -18.41
CA ALA A 31 -18.27 9.10 -18.37
C ALA A 31 -18.92 8.41 -17.16
N LYS A 32 -18.96 9.08 -16.00
CA LYS A 32 -19.69 8.60 -14.81
C LYS A 32 -21.19 8.42 -15.11
N PHE A 33 -21.79 9.33 -15.87
CA PHE A 33 -23.20 9.29 -16.20
C PHE A 33 -23.51 8.27 -17.31
N LEU A 34 -22.64 8.17 -18.33
CA LEU A 34 -22.83 7.27 -19.47
C LEU A 34 -22.56 5.80 -19.13
N PHE A 35 -21.58 5.52 -18.27
CA PHE A 35 -21.16 4.16 -17.94
C PHE A 35 -21.27 3.84 -16.44
N PRO A 36 -22.46 3.96 -15.82
CA PRO A 36 -22.63 3.74 -14.40
C PRO A 36 -22.54 2.26 -14.00
N THR A 37 -22.67 1.35 -14.97
CA THR A 37 -22.64 -0.12 -14.79
C THR A 37 -21.25 -0.72 -14.98
N PHE A 38 -20.30 0.02 -15.56
CA PHE A 38 -18.92 -0.44 -15.73
C PHE A 38 -18.16 -0.32 -14.40
N ARG A 39 -18.42 -1.30 -13.52
CA ARG A 39 -17.88 -1.37 -12.16
C ARG A 39 -16.99 -2.58 -12.04
N SER A 40 -15.77 -2.39 -11.55
CA SER A 40 -14.96 -3.52 -11.13
C SER A 40 -15.34 -3.85 -9.69
N GLY A 41 -16.04 -4.96 -9.51
CA GLY A 41 -16.13 -5.64 -8.24
C GLY A 41 -14.76 -6.23 -7.95
N GLU A 42 -13.86 -5.47 -7.32
CA GLU A 42 -12.53 -5.98 -7.02
C GLU A 42 -12.65 -7.07 -5.95
N HIS A 43 -12.79 -8.31 -6.42
CA HIS A 43 -12.17 -9.46 -5.79
C HIS A 43 -10.71 -9.39 -6.21
N LYS A 44 -9.94 -8.43 -5.66
CA LYS A 44 -8.50 -8.64 -5.55
C LYS A 44 -8.40 -9.69 -4.45
N PRO A 45 -8.11 -10.97 -4.73
CA PRO A 45 -7.38 -11.74 -3.78
C PRO A 45 -5.98 -11.10 -3.74
N GLY A 46 -5.85 -9.93 -3.09
CA GLY A 46 -4.79 -9.91 -2.11
C GLY A 46 -5.04 -11.16 -1.29
N ASN A 47 -4.02 -11.94 -0.96
CA ASN A 47 -4.21 -12.94 0.08
C ASN A 47 -4.49 -12.19 1.40
N HIS A 48 -5.65 -11.53 1.49
CA HIS A 48 -6.35 -11.28 2.69
C HIS A 48 -6.64 -12.68 3.20
N ARG A 49 -5.86 -13.01 4.23
CA ARG A 49 -6.00 -14.16 5.10
C ARG A 49 -7.48 -14.64 5.10
N PRO A 50 -7.79 -15.81 4.53
CA PRO A 50 -8.91 -16.59 5.05
C PRO A 50 -8.65 -17.01 6.52
N ASP A 51 -7.39 -16.96 6.95
CA ASP A 51 -6.90 -17.46 8.24
C ASP A 51 -6.74 -16.37 9.33
N MET A 52 -7.23 -15.14 9.11
CA MET A 52 -7.37 -14.18 10.20
C MET A 52 -8.75 -14.44 10.80
N PRO A 53 -8.89 -14.54 12.13
CA PRO A 53 -10.19 -14.45 12.75
C PRO A 53 -10.67 -13.00 12.61
N THR A 54 -11.10 -12.61 11.41
CA THR A 54 -12.06 -11.53 11.26
C THR A 54 -13.31 -12.04 11.92
N ALA A 55 -13.54 -11.61 13.15
CA ALA A 55 -14.79 -11.77 13.85
C ALA A 55 -15.94 -11.31 12.93
N GLY A 56 -16.58 -12.27 12.24
CA GLY A 56 -17.92 -12.21 11.64
C GLY A 56 -18.35 -11.02 10.78
N ARG A 57 -17.48 -10.05 10.43
CA ARG A 57 -17.90 -8.84 9.72
C ARG A 57 -17.68 -8.98 8.22
N GLU A 58 -18.79 -9.17 7.51
CA GLU A 58 -18.90 -9.06 6.06
C GLU A 58 -18.39 -7.67 5.61
N ILE A 59 -17.25 -7.64 4.92
CA ILE A 59 -16.66 -6.39 4.43
C ILE A 59 -17.52 -5.90 3.25
N LYS A 60 -18.35 -4.88 3.49
CA LYS A 60 -19.22 -4.29 2.46
C LYS A 60 -18.37 -3.69 1.33
N LYS A 61 -18.32 -4.37 0.18
CA LYS A 61 -17.65 -3.90 -1.03
C LYS A 61 -18.48 -2.76 -1.65
N ILE A 62 -17.90 -1.56 -1.74
CA ILE A 62 -18.51 -0.45 -2.46
C ILE A 62 -17.84 -0.37 -3.83
N GLU A 63 -18.58 -0.75 -4.87
CA GLU A 63 -18.10 -0.73 -6.25
C GLU A 63 -18.31 0.66 -6.87
N LEU A 64 -17.22 1.33 -7.23
CA LEU A 64 -17.24 2.60 -7.95
C LEU A 64 -17.03 2.36 -9.45
N PRO A 65 -17.53 3.27 -10.32
CA PRO A 65 -17.34 3.16 -11.77
C PRO A 65 -15.86 3.34 -12.17
N LEU A 66 -15.37 2.44 -13.02
CA LEU A 66 -13.99 2.38 -13.53
C LEU A 66 -13.86 3.13 -14.86
N VAL A 67 -14.09 4.44 -14.82
CA VAL A 67 -14.26 5.25 -16.04
C VAL A 67 -13.29 6.44 -16.12
N GLY A 68 -12.45 6.64 -15.08
CA GLY A 68 -11.55 7.79 -15.01
C GLY A 68 -10.47 7.75 -16.08
N GLY A 69 -9.73 6.64 -16.17
CA GLY A 69 -8.63 6.44 -17.12
C GLY A 69 -8.99 6.72 -18.58
N PRO A 70 -10.01 6.05 -19.13
CA PRO A 70 -10.45 6.30 -20.50
C PRO A 70 -10.86 7.76 -20.72
N ALA A 71 -11.61 8.35 -19.78
CA ALA A 71 -12.14 9.70 -19.91
C ALA A 71 -11.03 10.77 -20.03
N PHE A 72 -10.06 10.77 -19.10
CA PHE A 72 -8.99 11.76 -19.18
C PHE A 72 -7.97 11.44 -20.28
N THR A 73 -7.82 10.17 -20.71
CA THR A 73 -6.95 9.83 -21.85
C THR A 73 -7.50 10.44 -23.14
N ILE A 74 -8.82 10.37 -23.37
CA ILE A 74 -9.45 11.05 -24.52
C ILE A 74 -9.27 12.57 -24.39
N ALA A 75 -9.38 13.14 -23.19
CA ALA A 75 -9.11 14.55 -22.97
C ALA A 75 -7.66 14.93 -23.35
N ILE A 76 -6.65 14.14 -22.97
CA ILE A 76 -5.24 14.33 -23.37
C ILE A 76 -5.11 14.32 -24.90
N MET A 77 -5.76 13.38 -25.60
CA MET A 77 -5.70 13.31 -27.06
C MET A 77 -6.27 14.56 -27.73
N ILE A 78 -7.48 14.97 -27.33
CA ILE A 78 -8.16 16.14 -27.93
C ILE A 78 -7.38 17.42 -27.64
N THR A 79 -7.01 17.64 -26.38
CA THR A 79 -6.30 18.86 -25.98
C THR A 79 -4.87 18.91 -26.52
N GLY A 80 -4.20 17.76 -26.65
CA GLY A 80 -2.88 17.69 -27.28
C GLY A 80 -2.92 18.03 -28.77
N ILE A 81 -3.88 17.47 -29.53
CA ILE A 81 -4.06 17.81 -30.95
C ILE A 81 -4.41 19.31 -31.09
N ALA A 82 -5.32 19.83 -30.26
CA ALA A 82 -5.66 21.25 -30.26
C ALA A 82 -4.45 22.14 -29.94
N ALA A 83 -3.61 21.76 -28.98
CA ALA A 83 -2.38 22.47 -28.62
C ALA A 83 -1.41 22.55 -29.81
N GLY A 84 -1.27 21.47 -30.59
CA GLY A 84 -0.42 21.45 -31.78
C GLY A 84 -0.86 22.47 -32.84
N PHE A 85 -2.17 22.62 -33.07
CA PHE A 85 -2.71 23.63 -33.98
C PHE A 85 -2.52 25.05 -33.44
N VAL A 86 -2.82 25.27 -32.16
CA VAL A 86 -2.75 26.60 -31.51
C VAL A 86 -1.32 27.12 -31.44
N LEU A 87 -0.35 26.25 -31.15
CA LEU A 87 1.06 26.59 -31.04
C LEU A 87 1.80 26.57 -32.38
N ASN A 88 1.09 26.32 -33.50
CA ASN A 88 1.65 26.26 -34.86
C ASN A 88 2.90 25.36 -34.94
N PHE A 89 2.76 24.11 -34.51
CA PHE A 89 3.87 23.16 -34.51
C PHE A 89 4.42 22.90 -35.93
N SER A 90 5.74 22.77 -36.02
CA SER A 90 6.42 22.33 -37.25
C SER A 90 6.14 20.85 -37.54
N SER A 91 6.46 20.37 -38.74
CA SER A 91 6.25 18.96 -39.13
C SER A 91 6.91 17.97 -38.15
N ASP A 92 8.15 18.27 -37.72
CA ASP A 92 8.87 17.42 -36.77
C ASP A 92 8.23 17.47 -35.37
N GLN A 93 7.76 18.64 -34.95
CA GLN A 93 7.06 18.81 -33.67
C GLN A 93 5.73 18.07 -33.64
N TRP A 94 4.97 18.08 -34.74
CA TRP A 94 3.77 17.28 -34.91
C TRP A 94 4.07 15.78 -34.84
N THR A 95 5.13 15.34 -35.51
CA THR A 95 5.53 13.93 -35.51
C THR A 95 5.85 13.47 -34.07
N LEU A 96 6.60 14.28 -33.32
CA LEU A 96 6.90 13.98 -31.91
C LEU A 96 5.65 13.97 -31.02
N LEU A 97 4.76 14.95 -31.20
CA LEU A 97 3.50 15.03 -30.46
C LEU A 97 2.65 13.77 -30.69
N LEU A 98 2.52 13.35 -31.95
CA LEU A 98 1.76 12.15 -32.32
C LEU A 98 2.39 10.86 -31.79
N ILE A 99 3.71 10.75 -31.76
CA ILE A 99 4.40 9.62 -31.13
C ILE A 99 4.09 9.59 -29.63
N GLY A 100 4.20 10.73 -28.94
CA GLY A 100 3.92 10.83 -27.50
C GLY A 100 2.46 10.51 -27.15
N LEU A 101 1.51 11.10 -27.88
CA LEU A 101 0.08 10.84 -27.72
C LEU A 101 -0.30 9.41 -28.10
N GLY A 102 0.22 8.89 -29.22
CA GLY A 102 -0.03 7.54 -29.69
C GLY A 102 0.51 6.48 -28.73
N ALA A 103 1.69 6.69 -28.16
CA ALA A 103 2.24 5.77 -27.16
C ALA A 103 1.46 5.85 -25.83
N THR A 104 1.07 7.04 -25.38
CA THR A 104 0.19 7.23 -24.21
C THR A 104 -1.12 6.48 -24.37
N LEU A 105 -1.74 6.58 -25.56
CA LEU A 105 -2.92 5.81 -25.92
C LEU A 105 -2.63 4.31 -25.95
N GLY A 106 -1.48 3.87 -26.48
CA GLY A 106 -1.06 2.47 -26.47
C GLY A 106 -0.96 1.87 -25.06
N TYR A 107 -0.34 2.59 -24.12
CA TYR A 107 -0.30 2.20 -22.71
C TYR A 107 -1.70 2.14 -22.10
N ALA A 108 -2.53 3.15 -22.39
CA ALA A 108 -3.91 3.21 -21.90
C ALA A 108 -4.78 2.08 -22.47
N ILE A 109 -4.59 1.67 -23.72
CA ILE A 109 -5.30 0.53 -24.34
C ILE A 109 -4.97 -0.78 -23.63
N ILE A 110 -3.70 -1.02 -23.27
CA ILE A 110 -3.32 -2.23 -22.54
C ILE A 110 -4.00 -2.26 -21.16
N GLY A 111 -4.00 -1.12 -20.46
CA GLY A 111 -4.69 -1.01 -19.18
C GLY A 111 -6.21 -1.15 -19.33
N PHE A 112 -6.79 -0.61 -20.40
CA PHE A 112 -8.21 -0.78 -20.69
C PHE A 112 -8.58 -2.24 -20.97
N ILE A 113 -7.74 -2.98 -21.69
CA ILE A 113 -7.94 -4.42 -21.92
C ILE A 113 -7.90 -5.19 -20.58
N ASP A 114 -7.01 -4.80 -19.67
CA ASP A 114 -6.94 -5.36 -18.32
C ASP A 114 -8.22 -5.08 -17.52
N ASP A 115 -8.62 -3.81 -17.44
CA ASP A 115 -9.82 -3.32 -16.78
C ASP A 115 -11.09 -4.00 -17.33
N TRP A 116 -11.19 -4.13 -18.66
CA TRP A 116 -12.28 -4.83 -19.34
C TRP A 116 -12.36 -6.30 -18.92
N ARG A 117 -11.21 -7.00 -18.86
CA ARG A 117 -11.19 -8.40 -18.42
C ARG A 117 -11.54 -8.53 -16.94
N LYS A 118 -11.09 -7.61 -16.09
CA LYS A 118 -11.48 -7.58 -14.66
C LYS A 118 -12.99 -7.45 -14.50
N VAL A 119 -13.63 -6.58 -15.28
CA VAL A 119 -15.08 -6.34 -15.20
C VAL A 119 -15.89 -7.53 -15.73
N TYR A 120 -15.54 -8.09 -16.89
CA TYR A 120 -16.38 -9.10 -17.56
C TYR A 120 -15.99 -10.55 -17.24
N ARG A 121 -14.74 -10.81 -16.82
CA ARG A 121 -14.21 -12.16 -16.57
C ARG A 121 -13.74 -12.37 -15.13
N ASN A 122 -13.88 -11.37 -14.25
CA ASN A 122 -13.40 -11.39 -12.86
C ASN A 122 -11.90 -11.70 -12.71
N ALA A 123 -11.11 -11.53 -13.78
CA ALA A 123 -9.69 -11.81 -13.81
C ALA A 123 -8.99 -10.85 -14.76
N GLY A 124 -7.90 -10.22 -14.29
CA GLY A 124 -7.06 -9.34 -15.11
C GLY A 124 -6.19 -10.11 -16.11
N LEU A 125 -5.36 -9.37 -16.84
CA LEU A 125 -4.30 -9.94 -17.66
C LEU A 125 -3.27 -10.65 -16.78
N ALA A 126 -2.64 -11.68 -17.34
CA ALA A 126 -1.47 -12.26 -16.71
C ALA A 126 -0.37 -11.20 -16.61
N GLU A 127 0.34 -11.15 -15.48
CA GLU A 127 1.42 -10.18 -15.23
C GLU A 127 2.42 -10.12 -16.38
N ARG A 128 2.78 -11.28 -16.94
CA ARG A 128 3.70 -11.38 -18.09
C ARG A 128 3.13 -10.71 -19.33
N SER A 129 1.85 -10.90 -19.63
CA SER A 129 1.21 -10.27 -20.80
C SER A 129 1.06 -8.76 -20.63
N LYS A 130 0.73 -8.28 -19.42
CA LYS A 130 0.65 -6.85 -19.12
C LYS A 130 2.03 -6.19 -19.30
N PHE A 131 3.07 -6.77 -18.69
CA PHE A 131 4.45 -6.29 -18.85
C PHE A 131 4.91 -6.30 -20.30
N THR A 132 4.73 -7.41 -21.03
CA THR A 132 5.15 -7.51 -22.44
C THR A 132 4.44 -6.48 -23.32
N GLY A 133 3.13 -6.25 -23.13
CA GLY A 133 2.41 -5.24 -23.90
C GLY A 133 2.98 -3.84 -23.68
N VAL A 134 3.14 -3.46 -22.41
CA VAL A 134 3.65 -2.15 -21.99
C VAL A 134 5.09 -1.95 -22.48
N PHE A 135 5.91 -3.00 -22.43
CA PHE A 135 7.27 -3.00 -22.97
C PHE A 135 7.29 -2.78 -24.48
N LEU A 136 6.44 -3.48 -25.23
CA LEU A 136 6.37 -3.36 -26.68
C LEU A 136 5.89 -1.97 -27.12
N VAL A 137 4.93 -1.36 -26.42
CA VAL A 137 4.49 0.02 -26.72
C VAL A 137 5.66 1.00 -26.61
N GLY A 138 6.48 0.90 -25.56
CA GLY A 138 7.68 1.73 -25.39
C GLY A 138 8.72 1.50 -26.49
N MET A 139 8.97 0.23 -26.86
CA MET A 139 9.88 -0.12 -27.97
C MET A 139 9.41 0.48 -29.30
N ILE A 140 8.11 0.40 -29.60
CA ILE A 140 7.52 0.94 -30.83
C ILE A 140 7.64 2.47 -30.85
N ALA A 141 7.33 3.15 -29.73
CA ALA A 141 7.45 4.60 -29.62
C ALA A 141 8.89 5.07 -29.88
N ALA A 142 9.88 4.39 -29.29
CA ALA A 142 11.30 4.67 -29.52
C ALA A 142 11.74 4.37 -30.95
N GLY A 143 11.24 3.28 -31.56
CA GLY A 143 11.51 2.95 -32.96
C GLY A 143 10.97 4.01 -33.91
N LEU A 144 9.73 4.47 -33.71
CA LEU A 144 9.14 5.56 -34.50
C LEU A 144 9.91 6.87 -34.29
N TYR A 145 10.31 7.18 -33.05
CA TYR A 145 11.12 8.35 -32.74
C TYR A 145 12.48 8.33 -33.47
N PHE A 146 13.16 7.19 -33.47
CA PHE A 146 14.43 6.99 -34.18
C PHE A 146 14.29 7.09 -35.71
N LEU A 147 13.24 6.47 -36.28
CA LEU A 147 13.06 6.39 -37.73
C LEU A 147 12.58 7.72 -38.32
N LEU A 148 11.65 8.39 -37.64
CA LEU A 148 10.92 9.55 -38.19
C LEU A 148 11.54 10.89 -37.83
N LEU A 149 12.33 10.99 -36.75
CA LEU A 149 12.96 12.26 -36.34
C LEU A 149 14.49 12.22 -36.42
N PRO A 150 15.15 13.29 -36.89
CA PRO A 150 16.59 13.44 -36.78
C PRO A 150 17.09 13.34 -35.34
N SER A 151 16.31 13.92 -34.41
CA SER A 151 16.60 13.93 -32.98
C SER A 151 16.66 12.54 -32.33
N GLY A 152 15.98 11.54 -32.90
CA GLY A 152 16.09 10.17 -32.41
C GLY A 152 17.42 9.49 -32.77
N LYS A 153 18.07 9.96 -33.85
CA LYS A 153 19.32 9.39 -34.38
C LYS A 153 20.57 9.93 -33.68
N GLU A 154 20.42 11.00 -32.91
CA GLU A 154 21.49 11.56 -32.10
C GLU A 154 21.70 10.72 -30.83
N ALA A 155 22.84 10.05 -30.74
CA ALA A 155 23.25 9.41 -29.51
C ALA A 155 23.64 10.44 -28.46
N TYR A 156 23.21 10.18 -27.24
CA TYR A 156 23.59 10.93 -26.06
C TYR A 156 24.00 9.97 -24.96
N GLY A 157 25.01 10.38 -24.18
CA GLY A 157 25.32 9.67 -22.94
C GLY A 157 24.15 9.77 -21.98
N LEU A 158 23.86 8.69 -21.25
CA LEU A 158 22.81 8.62 -20.22
C LEU A 158 23.00 9.66 -19.09
N TYR A 159 24.03 10.51 -19.15
CA TYR A 159 24.29 11.56 -18.19
C TYR A 159 25.15 12.68 -18.79
N LYS A 160 24.79 13.95 -18.56
CA LYS A 160 25.68 15.10 -18.80
C LYS A 160 26.97 15.07 -17.95
N ASP A 161 26.98 14.29 -16.85
CA ASP A 161 28.12 14.23 -15.90
C ASP A 161 28.82 12.84 -15.78
N LEU A 162 28.47 11.83 -16.59
CA LEU A 162 29.21 10.54 -16.63
C LEU A 162 30.06 10.51 -17.91
N PRO A 163 31.33 10.96 -17.84
CA PRO A 163 32.18 11.12 -19.02
C PRO A 163 32.49 9.80 -19.72
N ILE A 164 32.49 8.67 -19.00
CA ILE A 164 32.96 7.35 -19.50
C ILE A 164 32.15 6.85 -20.69
N LEU A 165 30.82 6.91 -20.62
CA LEU A 165 29.97 6.39 -21.70
C LEU A 165 30.00 7.32 -22.93
N ASN A 166 30.11 8.62 -22.69
CA ASN A 166 30.23 9.62 -23.74
C ASN A 166 31.53 9.41 -24.53
N THR A 167 32.67 9.18 -23.86
CA THR A 167 33.96 8.89 -24.52
C THR A 167 33.98 7.62 -25.37
N ILE A 168 33.14 6.62 -25.07
CA ILE A 168 33.08 5.36 -25.82
C ILE A 168 32.20 5.50 -27.08
N LEU A 169 31.07 6.19 -26.96
CA LEU A 169 30.12 6.37 -28.06
C LEU A 169 30.54 7.51 -29.00
N CYS A 170 31.33 8.47 -28.50
CA CYS A 170 31.68 9.70 -29.18
C CYS A 170 33.20 9.89 -29.22
N ASN A 171 33.83 9.51 -30.33
CA ASN A 171 35.23 9.84 -30.58
C ASN A 171 35.44 10.18 -32.07
N PRO A 172 35.84 11.41 -32.46
CA PRO A 172 36.03 12.63 -31.68
C PRO A 172 34.80 13.58 -31.73
N PRO A 173 34.60 14.44 -30.73
CA PRO A 173 33.63 15.53 -30.80
C PRO A 173 34.10 16.56 -31.85
N LEU A 174 33.24 16.85 -32.83
CA LEU A 174 33.47 17.89 -33.84
C LEU A 174 33.50 19.31 -33.26
N ASP A 175 33.02 19.48 -32.01
CA ASP A 175 33.04 20.74 -31.29
C ASP A 175 33.25 20.49 -29.79
N LYS A 176 34.19 21.19 -29.16
CA LYS A 176 34.52 21.07 -27.72
C LYS A 176 33.35 21.46 -26.82
N ASN A 177 32.31 22.08 -27.37
CA ASN A 177 31.11 22.51 -26.67
C ASN A 177 29.85 21.67 -27.00
N ALA A 178 29.93 20.71 -27.92
CA ALA A 178 28.78 19.88 -28.30
C ALA A 178 28.57 18.74 -27.30
N SER A 179 27.42 18.76 -26.60
CA SER A 179 27.00 17.70 -25.66
C SER A 179 26.35 16.49 -26.36
N TYR A 180 26.44 16.39 -27.68
CA TYR A 180 25.74 15.39 -28.49
C TYR A 180 26.59 14.97 -29.69
N CYS A 181 26.38 13.74 -30.14
CA CYS A 181 27.18 13.13 -31.18
C CYS A 181 26.26 12.68 -32.31
N THR A 182 26.38 13.33 -33.45
CA THR A 182 25.74 12.86 -34.68
C THR A 182 26.45 11.60 -35.13
N LEU A 183 25.79 10.45 -34.99
CA LEU A 183 26.25 9.16 -35.46
C LEU A 183 26.33 9.15 -36.99
N VAL A 184 27.45 9.62 -37.55
CA VAL A 184 27.68 9.60 -39.00
C VAL A 184 28.94 8.82 -39.30
N HIS A 185 28.76 7.54 -39.69
CA HIS A 185 29.54 6.73 -40.66
C HIS A 185 29.64 5.23 -40.32
N ASN A 186 29.40 4.81 -39.07
CA ASN A 186 29.46 3.38 -38.72
C ASN A 186 28.06 2.76 -38.58
N PRO A 187 27.63 1.85 -39.49
CA PRO A 187 26.31 1.25 -39.45
C PRO A 187 26.07 0.42 -38.17
N VAL A 188 27.12 -0.17 -37.59
CA VAL A 188 27.00 -0.96 -36.35
C VAL A 188 26.60 -0.08 -35.17
N ILE A 189 27.21 1.10 -35.05
CA ILE A 189 26.93 2.01 -33.93
C ILE A 189 25.55 2.67 -34.11
N TYR A 190 25.17 2.97 -35.36
CA TYR A 190 23.85 3.50 -35.69
C TYR A 190 22.70 2.54 -35.29
N TYR A 191 22.77 1.27 -35.71
CA TYR A 191 21.76 0.27 -35.32
C TYR A 191 21.89 -0.17 -33.86
N GLY A 192 23.10 -0.16 -33.29
CA GLY A 192 23.32 -0.39 -31.87
C GLY A 192 22.62 0.65 -30.99
N TRP A 193 22.67 1.93 -31.38
CA TRP A 193 21.94 3.00 -30.70
C TRP A 193 20.43 2.81 -30.81
N MET A 194 19.91 2.44 -31.99
CA MET A 194 18.48 2.15 -32.15
C MET A 194 18.01 1.07 -31.18
N VAL A 195 18.70 -0.07 -31.13
CA VAL A 195 18.35 -1.18 -30.23
C VAL A 195 18.44 -0.75 -28.78
N PHE A 196 19.49 -0.01 -28.41
CA PHE A 196 19.65 0.52 -27.07
C PHE A 196 18.51 1.46 -26.68
N LEU A 197 18.16 2.43 -27.53
CA LEU A 197 17.09 3.40 -27.28
C LEU A 197 15.73 2.72 -27.14
N MET A 198 15.46 1.71 -27.97
CA MET A 198 14.24 0.91 -27.86
C MET A 198 14.20 0.19 -26.52
N LEU A 199 15.24 -0.57 -26.17
CA LEU A 199 15.29 -1.33 -24.91
C LEU A 199 15.21 -0.42 -23.69
N LEU A 200 15.93 0.72 -23.71
CA LEU A 200 15.89 1.73 -22.67
C LEU A 200 14.46 2.24 -22.46
N THR A 201 13.79 2.61 -23.55
CA THR A 201 12.41 3.14 -23.51
C THR A 201 11.42 2.07 -23.08
N GLY A 202 11.56 0.84 -23.58
CA GLY A 202 10.76 -0.30 -23.15
C GLY A 202 10.89 -0.56 -21.66
N VAL A 203 12.10 -0.58 -21.10
CA VAL A 203 12.35 -0.83 -19.67
C VAL A 203 11.87 0.32 -18.81
N ILE A 204 12.35 1.55 -19.05
CA ILE A 204 12.01 2.72 -18.22
C ILE A 204 10.51 3.04 -18.33
N GLY A 205 9.93 2.95 -19.53
CA GLY A 205 8.50 3.10 -19.75
C GLY A 205 7.67 2.06 -19.00
N SER A 206 8.09 0.79 -19.02
CA SER A 206 7.39 -0.27 -18.26
C SER A 206 7.50 -0.08 -16.76
N LEU A 207 8.68 0.25 -16.25
CA LEU A 207 8.89 0.47 -14.82
C LEU A 207 8.07 1.66 -14.32
N THR A 208 8.05 2.76 -15.06
CA THR A 208 7.33 3.99 -14.66
C THR A 208 5.82 3.76 -14.72
N SER A 209 5.28 3.22 -15.82
CA SER A 209 3.84 2.93 -15.97
C SER A 209 3.33 1.95 -14.91
N LEU A 210 4.06 0.86 -14.64
CA LEU A 210 3.70 -0.08 -13.58
C LEU A 210 3.84 0.52 -12.19
N SER A 211 4.79 1.42 -11.95
CA SER A 211 4.93 2.09 -10.65
C SER A 211 3.76 3.04 -10.37
N VAL A 212 3.26 3.74 -11.40
CA VAL A 212 2.05 4.57 -11.30
C VAL A 212 0.81 3.69 -11.07
N ASP A 213 0.70 2.56 -11.78
CA ASP A 213 -0.35 1.54 -11.59
C ASP A 213 -0.35 0.96 -10.17
N PHE A 214 0.82 0.65 -9.62
CA PHE A 214 0.95 0.23 -8.21
C PHE A 214 0.55 1.34 -7.23
N SER A 215 0.70 2.61 -7.60
CA SER A 215 0.34 3.73 -6.74
C SER A 215 -1.16 4.07 -6.77
N ASP A 216 -1.95 3.48 -7.69
CA ASP A 216 -3.42 3.64 -7.76
C ASP A 216 -4.16 2.68 -6.80
N GLY A 217 -3.61 2.50 -5.59
CA GLY A 217 -4.18 1.62 -4.56
C GLY A 217 -5.04 2.34 -3.51
N LEU A 218 -4.97 3.68 -3.45
CA LEU A 218 -5.76 4.53 -2.56
C LEU A 218 -6.39 5.70 -3.33
N ASP A 219 -7.60 6.09 -2.93
CA ASP A 219 -8.31 7.24 -3.51
C ASP A 219 -7.41 8.50 -3.50
N GLY A 220 -7.07 9.01 -4.69
CA GLY A 220 -6.32 10.24 -4.91
C GLY A 220 -4.79 10.11 -4.87
N LEU A 221 -4.23 8.94 -4.53
CA LEU A 221 -2.79 8.77 -4.37
C LEU A 221 -2.03 8.97 -5.68
N ALA A 222 -2.29 8.12 -6.69
CA ALA A 222 -1.65 8.20 -8.00
C ALA A 222 -1.87 9.56 -8.67
N GLY A 223 -3.11 10.08 -8.65
CA GLY A 223 -3.46 11.34 -9.29
C GLY A 223 -2.63 12.53 -8.80
N GLY A 224 -2.50 12.70 -7.47
CA GLY A 224 -1.71 13.80 -6.90
C GLY A 224 -0.20 13.64 -7.14
N LEU A 225 0.32 12.41 -7.07
CA LEU A 225 1.73 12.15 -7.38
C LEU A 225 2.05 12.44 -8.85
N VAL A 226 1.19 12.01 -9.79
CA VAL A 226 1.37 12.28 -11.23
C VAL A 226 1.30 13.77 -11.49
N PHE A 227 0.36 14.48 -10.87
CA PHE A 227 0.24 15.94 -11.01
C PHE A 227 1.55 16.65 -10.68
N SER A 228 2.12 16.37 -9.50
CA SER A 228 3.38 16.99 -9.07
C SER A 228 4.57 16.62 -9.96
N ALA A 229 4.68 15.36 -10.36
CA ALA A 229 5.78 14.87 -11.20
C ALA A 229 5.70 15.44 -12.64
N ALA A 230 4.51 15.43 -13.25
CA ALA A 230 4.28 15.93 -14.60
C ALA A 230 4.51 17.45 -14.66
N LEU A 231 4.05 18.19 -13.66
CA LEU A 231 4.27 19.64 -13.59
C LEU A 231 5.77 19.96 -13.45
N ALA A 232 6.50 19.25 -12.58
CA ALA A 232 7.94 19.43 -12.44
C ALA A 232 8.71 19.09 -13.72
N MET A 233 8.34 18.02 -14.41
CA MET A 233 8.90 17.70 -15.73
C MET A 233 8.62 18.80 -16.75
N GLY A 234 7.40 19.35 -16.78
CA GLY A 234 7.04 20.47 -17.66
C GLY A 234 7.85 21.73 -17.38
N ILE A 235 8.13 22.01 -16.11
CA ILE A 235 8.99 23.13 -15.68
C ILE A 235 10.44 22.89 -16.14
N VAL A 236 11.00 21.71 -15.90
CA VAL A 236 12.39 21.37 -16.26
C VAL A 236 12.65 21.50 -17.76
N VAL A 237 11.72 21.01 -18.58
CA VAL A 237 11.86 21.00 -20.05
C VAL A 237 11.44 22.35 -20.66
N SER A 238 10.94 23.28 -19.85
CA SER A 238 10.52 24.59 -20.30
C SER A 238 11.69 25.44 -20.81
N PRO A 239 11.50 26.22 -21.90
CA PRO A 239 12.45 27.23 -22.36
C PRO A 239 12.83 28.26 -21.29
N LEU A 240 12.00 28.39 -20.24
CA LEU A 240 12.24 29.27 -19.10
C LEU A 240 13.46 28.85 -18.27
N ILE A 241 13.79 27.55 -18.27
CA ILE A 241 14.89 26.97 -17.47
C ILE A 241 15.98 26.43 -18.37
N ASP A 242 15.63 25.66 -19.40
CA ASP A 242 16.58 25.23 -20.42
C ASP A 242 16.52 26.20 -21.60
N LYS A 243 17.59 26.96 -21.85
CA LYS A 243 17.62 27.98 -22.91
C LYS A 243 17.61 27.37 -24.33
N GLN A 244 17.86 26.08 -24.46
CA GLN A 244 17.85 25.31 -25.72
C GLN A 244 17.22 23.92 -25.47
N PRO A 245 15.92 23.83 -25.15
CA PRO A 245 15.31 22.57 -24.73
C PRO A 245 15.32 21.59 -25.90
N TYR A 246 15.89 20.41 -25.66
CA TYR A 246 15.93 19.34 -26.65
C TYR A 246 14.51 18.91 -27.01
N ASN A 247 14.15 19.00 -28.30
CA ASN A 247 12.80 18.78 -28.83
C ASN A 247 11.68 19.77 -28.40
N GLY A 248 12.05 20.92 -27.83
CA GLY A 248 11.22 22.13 -27.81
C GLY A 248 9.92 22.09 -27.00
N ALA A 249 8.93 22.88 -27.44
CA ALA A 249 7.65 23.12 -26.76
C ALA A 249 6.72 21.89 -26.67
N VAL A 250 6.95 20.86 -27.50
CA VAL A 250 6.11 19.66 -27.55
C VAL A 250 6.16 18.87 -26.26
N LEU A 251 7.36 18.68 -25.70
CA LEU A 251 7.55 17.93 -24.47
C LEU A 251 6.95 18.66 -23.26
N VAL A 252 6.99 20.00 -23.27
CA VAL A 252 6.30 20.84 -22.28
C VAL A 252 4.79 20.63 -22.39
N VAL A 253 4.23 20.64 -23.61
CA VAL A 253 2.81 20.34 -23.83
C VAL A 253 2.46 18.95 -23.31
N LEU A 254 3.21 17.91 -23.65
CA LEU A 254 2.96 16.54 -23.17
C LEU A 254 2.98 16.45 -21.63
N ALA A 255 3.93 17.10 -20.98
CA ALA A 255 4.00 17.15 -19.52
C ALA A 255 2.80 17.91 -18.90
N LEU A 256 2.42 19.05 -19.49
CA LEU A 256 1.27 19.83 -19.05
C LEU A 256 -0.06 19.11 -19.31
N LEU A 257 -0.19 18.31 -20.37
CA LEU A 257 -1.34 17.45 -20.60
C LEU A 257 -1.46 16.39 -19.48
N GLY A 258 -0.35 15.76 -19.10
CA GLY A 258 -0.34 14.81 -17.98
C GLY A 258 -0.73 15.45 -16.64
N ALA A 259 -0.18 16.64 -16.36
CA ALA A 259 -0.52 17.40 -15.16
C ALA A 259 -1.99 17.87 -15.18
N GLY A 260 -2.45 18.43 -16.30
CA GLY A 260 -3.81 18.92 -16.49
C GLY A 260 -4.84 17.79 -16.37
N ALA A 261 -4.59 16.67 -17.04
CA ALA A 261 -5.46 15.49 -16.97
C ALA A 261 -5.61 14.97 -15.53
N ALA A 262 -4.50 14.83 -14.80
CA ALA A 262 -4.50 14.44 -13.40
C ALA A 262 -5.27 15.44 -12.51
N LEU A 263 -5.06 16.75 -12.72
CA LEU A 263 -5.75 17.81 -12.00
C LEU A 263 -7.27 17.81 -12.26
N GLY A 264 -7.70 17.59 -13.51
CA GLY A 264 -9.12 17.50 -13.87
C GLY A 264 -9.81 16.24 -13.32
N TYR A 265 -9.05 15.15 -13.16
CA TYR A 265 -9.52 13.89 -12.60
C TYR A 265 -9.64 13.93 -11.06
N LEU A 266 -8.70 14.58 -10.38
CA LEU A 266 -8.56 14.54 -8.92
C LEU A 266 -9.82 14.93 -8.11
N PRO A 267 -10.64 15.93 -8.52
CA PRO A 267 -11.91 16.25 -7.85
C PRO A 267 -12.91 15.07 -7.81
N TRP A 268 -12.84 14.16 -8.78
CA TRP A 268 -13.68 12.97 -8.84
C TRP A 268 -13.16 11.81 -7.99
N ASN A 269 -11.86 11.83 -7.66
CA ASN A 269 -11.17 10.79 -6.91
C ASN A 269 -10.46 11.38 -5.67
N TRP A 270 -11.17 12.27 -4.96
CA TRP A 270 -10.57 12.98 -3.84
C TRP A 270 -10.19 12.06 -2.66
N PRO A 271 -9.07 12.32 -1.95
CA PRO A 271 -8.64 11.53 -0.81
C PRO A 271 -9.72 11.29 0.25
N SER A 272 -9.96 10.02 0.55
CA SER A 272 -10.97 9.58 1.50
C SER A 272 -10.33 8.85 2.69
N ALA A 273 -10.92 9.03 3.88
CA ALA A 273 -10.56 8.24 5.07
C ALA A 273 -11.28 6.88 5.09
N TRP A 274 -12.02 6.56 4.01
CA TRP A 274 -12.80 5.34 3.93
C TRP A 274 -11.87 4.14 3.79
N SER A 275 -12.07 3.18 4.68
CA SER A 275 -11.45 1.87 4.63
C SER A 275 -12.53 0.82 4.77
N ALA A 276 -12.38 -0.28 4.04
CA ALA A 276 -13.28 -1.42 4.17
C ALA A 276 -13.35 -1.96 5.62
N ARG A 277 -12.31 -1.65 6.43
CA ARG A 277 -12.24 -1.95 7.87
C ARG A 277 -12.98 -0.94 8.76
N ARG A 278 -13.14 0.32 8.33
CA ARG A 278 -13.79 1.40 9.09
C ARG A 278 -15.17 1.70 8.48
N GLY A 279 -16.17 0.90 8.87
CA GLY A 279 -17.52 0.99 8.31
C GLY A 279 -18.26 2.32 8.51
N LYS A 280 -17.77 3.22 9.40
CA LYS A 280 -18.40 4.52 9.68
C LYS A 280 -17.90 5.69 8.81
N ALA A 281 -16.81 5.54 8.05
CA ALA A 281 -16.24 6.65 7.29
C ALA A 281 -16.99 6.91 5.96
N THR A 282 -17.16 8.17 5.55
CA THR A 282 -17.77 8.50 4.25
C THR A 282 -16.72 8.46 3.13
N ARG A 283 -16.96 7.71 2.05
CA ARG A 283 -16.10 7.70 0.86
C ARG A 283 -16.38 8.97 0.02
N ARG A 284 -15.31 9.71 -0.32
CA ARG A 284 -15.40 10.94 -1.15
C ARG A 284 -15.16 10.67 -2.64
N SER A 285 -14.43 9.60 -2.97
CA SER A 285 -14.20 9.20 -4.35
C SER A 285 -15.50 8.75 -5.02
N LYS A 286 -15.69 9.19 -6.27
CA LYS A 286 -16.86 8.92 -7.11
C LYS A 286 -16.51 8.04 -8.31
N ILE A 287 -15.24 8.03 -8.74
CA ILE A 287 -14.75 7.35 -9.94
C ILE A 287 -13.35 6.78 -9.66
N ILE A 288 -13.04 5.61 -10.23
CA ILE A 288 -11.71 4.98 -10.17
C ILE A 288 -10.94 5.23 -11.47
N MET A 289 -9.63 5.43 -11.36
CA MET A 289 -8.71 5.70 -12.47
C MET A 289 -8.54 4.45 -13.32
N GLY A 290 -8.16 3.34 -12.67
CA GLY A 290 -8.00 2.04 -13.32
C GLY A 290 -6.65 1.91 -14.02
N ASP A 291 -6.35 0.69 -14.43
CA ASP A 291 -5.08 0.37 -15.08
C ASP A 291 -4.94 1.13 -16.41
N CYS A 292 -6.05 1.40 -17.10
CA CYS A 292 -6.10 2.24 -18.30
C CYS A 292 -5.46 3.62 -18.04
N GLY A 293 -5.88 4.29 -16.98
CA GLY A 293 -5.39 5.61 -16.65
C GLY A 293 -3.95 5.59 -16.15
N ALA A 294 -3.66 4.67 -15.24
CA ALA A 294 -2.38 4.64 -14.53
C ALA A 294 -1.22 4.29 -15.47
N LEU A 295 -1.40 3.28 -16.33
CA LEU A 295 -0.40 2.95 -17.35
C LEU A 295 -0.23 4.08 -18.37
N GLY A 296 -1.34 4.71 -18.80
CA GLY A 296 -1.31 5.84 -19.73
C GLY A 296 -0.48 7.01 -19.20
N LEU A 297 -0.79 7.49 -17.98
CA LEU A 297 -0.06 8.63 -17.38
C LEU A 297 1.40 8.29 -17.06
N GLY A 298 1.69 7.09 -16.57
CA GLY A 298 3.08 6.70 -16.30
C GLY A 298 3.90 6.50 -17.59
N GLY A 299 3.27 6.03 -18.67
CA GLY A 299 3.87 5.99 -20.00
C GLY A 299 4.17 7.39 -20.55
N LEU A 300 3.22 8.33 -20.43
CA LEU A 300 3.40 9.74 -20.81
C LEU A 300 4.57 10.38 -20.04
N LEU A 301 4.63 10.19 -18.71
CA LEU A 301 5.75 10.67 -17.89
C LEU A 301 7.10 10.10 -18.35
N ALA A 302 7.19 8.79 -18.57
CA ALA A 302 8.42 8.15 -19.03
C ALA A 302 8.90 8.69 -20.38
N LEU A 303 7.98 8.82 -21.35
CA LEU A 303 8.31 9.33 -22.68
C LEU A 303 8.78 10.78 -22.63
N THR A 304 8.13 11.63 -21.83
CA THR A 304 8.59 13.03 -21.66
C THR A 304 10.00 13.09 -21.09
N ALA A 305 10.35 12.21 -20.15
CA ALA A 305 11.70 12.15 -19.59
C ALA A 305 12.75 11.65 -20.58
N ILE A 306 12.46 10.57 -21.31
CA ILE A 306 13.41 9.97 -22.26
C ILE A 306 13.61 10.88 -23.48
N PHE A 307 12.53 11.42 -24.04
CA PHE A 307 12.63 12.31 -25.19
C PHE A 307 13.23 13.68 -24.84
N SER A 308 13.22 14.08 -23.55
CA SER A 308 13.96 15.25 -23.06
C SER A 308 15.39 14.93 -22.61
N ARG A 309 15.83 13.66 -22.67
CA ARG A 309 17.15 13.20 -22.19
C ARG A 309 17.37 13.42 -20.68
N ASN A 310 16.30 13.30 -19.89
CA ASN A 310 16.25 13.57 -18.45
C ASN A 310 15.77 12.33 -17.65
N GLU A 311 16.22 11.13 -18.01
CA GLU A 311 15.76 9.87 -17.42
C GLU A 311 16.11 9.75 -15.94
N TRP A 312 17.32 10.18 -15.56
CA TRP A 312 17.74 10.19 -14.16
C TRP A 312 16.99 11.21 -13.33
N LEU A 313 16.57 12.32 -13.95
CA LEU A 313 15.78 13.32 -13.27
C LEU A 313 14.38 12.79 -12.98
N LEU A 314 13.81 11.96 -13.86
CA LEU A 314 12.55 11.26 -13.60
C LEU A 314 12.66 10.35 -12.37
N LEU A 315 13.79 9.68 -12.15
CA LEU A 315 14.01 8.87 -10.94
C LEU A 315 13.95 9.71 -9.67
N MET A 316 14.42 10.96 -9.73
CA MET A 316 14.33 11.92 -8.63
C MET A 316 12.93 12.48 -8.44
N ILE A 317 12.37 13.09 -9.50
CA ILE A 317 11.04 13.74 -9.48
C ILE A 317 9.95 12.72 -9.15
N GLY A 318 10.04 11.53 -9.74
CA GLY A 318 9.16 10.39 -9.49
C GLY A 318 9.55 9.54 -8.28
N GLY A 319 10.35 10.06 -7.33
CA GLY A 319 10.88 9.29 -6.21
C GLY A 319 9.82 8.54 -5.39
N ALA A 320 8.62 9.10 -5.24
CA ALA A 320 7.49 8.42 -4.59
C ALA A 320 7.03 7.18 -5.37
N PHE A 321 6.91 7.26 -6.70
CA PHE A 321 6.61 6.12 -7.57
C PHE A 321 7.74 5.08 -7.53
N VAL A 322 8.98 5.54 -7.48
CA VAL A 322 10.16 4.65 -7.37
C VAL A 322 10.10 3.85 -6.07
N LEU A 323 9.76 4.49 -4.93
CA LEU A 323 9.57 3.79 -3.66
C LEU A 323 8.44 2.75 -3.73
N GLU A 324 7.29 3.12 -4.28
CA GLU A 324 6.17 2.20 -4.45
C GLU A 324 6.53 1.02 -5.36
N GLY A 325 7.12 1.27 -6.53
CA GLY A 325 7.51 0.26 -7.50
C GLY A 325 8.64 -0.65 -7.02
N LEU A 326 9.70 -0.09 -6.41
CA LEU A 326 10.79 -0.87 -5.84
C LEU A 326 10.29 -1.79 -4.73
N SER A 327 9.31 -1.35 -3.92
CA SER A 327 8.79 -2.17 -2.81
C SER A 327 8.25 -3.50 -3.30
N VAL A 328 7.50 -3.47 -4.41
CA VAL A 328 6.93 -4.63 -5.08
C VAL A 328 8.04 -5.51 -5.69
N VAL A 329 8.98 -4.91 -6.43
CA VAL A 329 10.06 -5.67 -7.08
C VAL A 329 10.92 -6.40 -6.05
N ILE A 330 11.36 -5.71 -5.01
CA ILE A 330 12.22 -6.28 -3.96
C ILE A 330 11.46 -7.36 -3.19
N SER A 331 10.25 -7.07 -2.70
CA SER A 331 9.53 -8.00 -1.82
C SER A 331 8.93 -9.19 -2.59
N ALA A 332 8.15 -8.91 -3.63
CA ALA A 332 7.40 -9.95 -4.34
C ALA A 332 8.27 -10.74 -5.32
N ARG A 333 9.24 -10.07 -5.98
CA ARG A 333 9.96 -10.68 -7.11
C ARG A 333 11.39 -11.12 -6.80
N MET A 334 12.07 -10.49 -5.85
CA MET A 334 13.42 -10.90 -5.44
C MET A 334 13.40 -11.73 -4.16
N LEU A 335 12.85 -11.18 -3.07
CA LEU A 335 12.92 -11.78 -1.74
C LEU A 335 12.00 -13.00 -1.61
N THR A 336 10.76 -12.93 -2.08
CA THR A 336 9.83 -14.08 -1.98
C THR A 336 10.38 -15.34 -2.67
N PRO A 337 10.88 -15.29 -3.92
CA PRO A 337 11.50 -16.47 -4.55
C PRO A 337 12.81 -16.91 -3.89
N PHE A 338 13.63 -15.97 -3.42
CA PHE A 338 14.87 -16.26 -2.71
C PHE A 338 14.59 -17.02 -1.41
N PHE A 339 13.67 -16.51 -0.60
CA PHE A 339 13.29 -17.09 0.68
C PHE A 339 12.59 -18.45 0.51
N ARG A 340 11.71 -18.60 -0.47
CA ARG A 340 11.08 -19.90 -0.78
C ARG A 340 12.11 -21.00 -1.09
N LYS A 341 13.25 -20.64 -1.69
CA LYS A 341 14.30 -21.60 -2.05
C LYS A 341 15.29 -21.88 -0.92
N ARG A 342 15.51 -20.93 0.00
CA ARG A 342 16.64 -20.96 0.94
C ARG A 342 16.25 -21.04 2.43
N LEU A 343 15.05 -20.60 2.80
CA LEU A 343 14.62 -20.57 4.21
C LEU A 343 13.82 -21.83 4.57
N LYS A 344 14.13 -22.41 5.73
CA LYS A 344 13.26 -23.39 6.40
C LYS A 344 12.47 -22.66 7.47
N ILE A 345 11.15 -22.64 7.31
CA ILE A 345 10.25 -22.10 8.33
C ILE A 345 9.92 -23.25 9.29
N LEU A 346 10.22 -23.07 10.59
CA LEU A 346 10.15 -24.13 11.60
C LEU A 346 8.77 -24.78 11.68
N ARG A 347 7.70 -23.99 11.50
CA ARG A 347 6.31 -24.49 11.43
C ARG A 347 6.09 -25.50 10.31
N PHE A 348 6.63 -25.22 9.12
CA PHE A 348 6.46 -26.06 7.93
C PHE A 348 7.65 -26.99 7.68
N ALA A 349 8.61 -27.08 8.60
CA ALA A 349 9.83 -27.87 8.40
C ALA A 349 9.56 -29.35 8.13
N LYS A 350 8.40 -29.87 8.57
CA LYS A 350 7.94 -31.25 8.36
C LYS A 350 6.89 -31.39 7.25
N THR A 351 6.34 -30.29 6.75
CA THR A 351 5.22 -30.28 5.79
C THR A 351 5.73 -29.88 4.41
N ARG A 352 5.28 -30.55 3.34
CA ARG A 352 5.66 -30.23 1.95
C ARG A 352 4.73 -29.21 1.27
N ASP A 353 3.79 -28.64 2.02
CA ASP A 353 2.73 -27.80 1.47
C ASP A 353 3.20 -26.39 1.10
N PHE A 354 2.38 -25.70 0.31
CA PHE A 354 2.62 -24.32 -0.12
C PHE A 354 2.71 -23.38 1.08
N ILE A 355 3.88 -22.75 1.26
CA ILE A 355 4.09 -21.77 2.32
C ILE A 355 3.52 -20.41 1.87
N PRO A 356 2.56 -19.84 2.62
CA PRO A 356 2.04 -18.52 2.32
C PRO A 356 3.13 -17.45 2.46
N HIS A 357 3.09 -16.46 1.59
CA HIS A 357 4.11 -15.40 1.45
C HIS A 357 4.18 -14.49 2.68
N THR A 358 3.14 -14.48 3.51
CA THR A 358 3.07 -13.75 4.79
C THR A 358 4.01 -14.30 5.87
N GLU A 359 4.49 -15.54 5.71
CA GLU A 359 5.37 -16.21 6.68
C GLU A 359 6.85 -15.89 6.46
N PHE A 360 7.20 -15.25 5.35
CA PHE A 360 8.57 -14.83 5.09
C PHE A 360 8.91 -13.54 5.85
N PRO A 361 10.19 -13.32 6.21
CA PRO A 361 10.65 -12.09 6.83
C PRO A 361 10.78 -11.02 5.74
N LEU A 362 9.64 -10.65 5.14
CA LEU A 362 9.59 -9.58 4.16
C LEU A 362 9.79 -8.24 4.89
N PRO A 363 10.48 -7.27 4.25
CA PRO A 363 10.75 -5.95 4.82
C PRO A 363 9.46 -5.17 5.05
N PHE A 364 8.43 -5.44 4.26
CA PHE A 364 7.11 -4.82 4.34
C PHE A 364 6.03 -5.83 4.64
N LEU A 365 4.97 -5.36 5.31
CA LEU A 365 3.80 -6.17 5.66
C LEU A 365 2.93 -6.48 4.44
N ALA A 366 2.85 -5.52 3.53
CA ALA A 366 2.22 -5.66 2.23
C ALA A 366 2.98 -4.79 1.24
N THR A 367 2.85 -5.12 -0.04
CA THR A 367 3.35 -4.29 -1.13
C THR A 367 2.20 -4.03 -2.09
N PRO A 368 2.03 -2.80 -2.61
CA PRO A 368 2.97 -1.67 -2.55
C PRO A 368 3.03 -0.95 -1.17
N LEU A 369 3.89 0.05 -1.04
CA LEU A 369 4.34 0.64 0.22
C LEU A 369 3.22 1.39 0.97
N HIS A 370 2.28 2.02 0.26
CA HIS A 370 1.08 2.59 0.90
C HIS A 370 0.20 1.53 1.59
N HIS A 371 0.14 0.28 1.09
CA HIS A 371 -0.56 -0.80 1.80
C HIS A 371 0.18 -1.24 3.05
N HIS A 372 1.52 -1.18 3.04
CA HIS A 372 2.29 -1.37 4.26
C HIS A 372 1.90 -0.35 5.32
N PHE A 373 1.83 0.95 4.98
CA PHE A 373 1.43 1.99 5.96
C PHE A 373 -0.05 1.92 6.37
N ASP A 374 -0.98 1.58 5.46
CA ASP A 374 -2.39 1.32 5.82
C ASP A 374 -2.47 0.11 6.76
N LEU A 375 -1.68 -0.93 6.50
CA LEU A 375 -1.51 -2.03 7.43
C LEU A 375 -0.79 -1.60 8.70
N LEU A 376 0.07 -0.58 8.74
CA LEU A 376 0.60 0.03 9.96
C LEU A 376 -0.40 0.91 10.72
N GLY A 377 -1.60 1.16 10.19
CA GLY A 377 -2.65 1.88 10.93
C GLY A 377 -2.76 3.34 10.65
N TRP A 378 -1.90 3.83 9.76
CA TRP A 378 -1.93 5.20 9.32
C TRP A 378 -3.29 5.51 8.69
N ASP A 379 -3.86 6.65 9.06
CA ASP A 379 -5.09 7.10 8.44
C ASP A 379 -4.87 7.31 6.94
N ARG A 380 -5.67 6.63 6.10
CA ARG A 380 -5.50 6.65 4.63
C ARG A 380 -5.45 8.06 4.07
N ARG A 381 -6.28 8.96 4.60
CA ARG A 381 -6.26 10.37 4.19
C ARG A 381 -4.93 11.05 4.54
N ARG A 382 -4.43 10.87 5.77
CA ARG A 382 -3.12 11.41 6.19
C ARG A 382 -1.99 10.82 5.35
N LEU A 383 -2.06 9.52 5.05
CA LEU A 383 -1.10 8.83 4.19
C LEU A 383 -1.07 9.42 2.77
N VAL A 384 -2.23 9.65 2.15
CA VAL A 384 -2.30 10.24 0.81
C VAL A 384 -1.76 11.68 0.79
N TYR A 385 -2.12 12.52 1.76
CA TYR A 385 -1.57 13.88 1.85
C TYR A 385 -0.08 13.89 2.15
N GLY A 386 0.40 12.98 2.99
CA GLY A 386 1.83 12.79 3.25
C GLY A 386 2.58 12.37 1.99
N ALA A 387 2.02 11.46 1.20
CA ALA A 387 2.58 11.06 -0.09
C ALA A 387 2.59 12.22 -1.10
N TRP A 388 1.55 13.06 -1.15
CA TRP A 388 1.53 14.26 -2.00
C TRP A 388 2.62 15.25 -1.59
N ALA A 389 2.78 15.51 -0.28
CA ALA A 389 3.84 16.36 0.24
C ALA A 389 5.24 15.81 -0.09
N LEU A 390 5.42 14.49 0.05
CA LEU A 390 6.67 13.80 -0.29
C LEU A 390 6.97 13.88 -1.80
N GLY A 391 5.97 13.63 -2.65
CA GLY A 391 6.08 13.76 -4.10
C GLY A 391 6.40 15.19 -4.53
N ALA A 392 5.75 16.19 -3.93
CA ALA A 392 6.06 17.60 -4.15
C ALA A 392 7.49 17.96 -3.69
N CYS A 393 7.96 17.41 -2.58
CA CYS A 393 9.34 17.61 -2.11
C CYS A 393 10.36 17.03 -3.12
N PHE A 394 10.14 15.81 -3.60
CA PHE A 394 10.98 15.18 -4.62
C PHE A 394 10.97 15.98 -5.93
N ALA A 395 9.81 16.44 -6.36
CA ALA A 395 9.64 17.32 -7.52
C ALA A 395 10.43 18.63 -7.38
N LEU A 396 10.32 19.32 -6.25
CA LEU A 396 11.03 20.58 -5.97
C LEU A 396 12.55 20.39 -5.95
N ILE A 397 13.05 19.35 -5.27
CA ILE A 397 14.48 19.03 -5.24
C ILE A 397 14.98 18.69 -6.66
N GLY A 398 14.20 17.95 -7.45
CA GLY A 398 14.52 17.65 -8.84
C GLY A 398 14.67 18.92 -9.69
N VAL A 399 13.70 19.83 -9.62
CA VAL A 399 13.76 21.13 -10.34
C VAL A 399 14.97 21.95 -9.87
N ALA A 400 15.22 22.04 -8.56
CA ALA A 400 16.35 22.78 -8.00
C ALA A 400 17.70 22.21 -8.45
N VAL A 401 17.83 20.88 -8.50
CA VAL A 401 19.03 20.20 -9.01
C VAL A 401 19.25 20.49 -10.49
N ASN A 402 18.18 20.57 -11.29
CA ASN A 402 18.32 20.93 -12.70
C ASN A 402 18.76 22.40 -12.88
N PHE A 403 18.35 23.30 -11.97
CA PHE A 403 18.74 24.71 -12.01
C PHE A 403 20.20 24.97 -11.57
N SER A 404 20.75 24.10 -10.72
CA SER A 404 22.07 24.26 -10.14
C SER A 404 23.21 24.22 -11.18
N PRO A 405 24.01 25.30 -11.34
CA PRO A 405 25.12 25.32 -12.29
C PRO A 405 26.31 24.45 -11.83
N PHE A 406 26.47 24.23 -10.52
CA PHE A 406 27.60 23.50 -9.96
C PHE A 406 27.33 21.99 -9.89
N ALA A 407 28.28 21.17 -10.32
CA ALA A 407 28.12 19.71 -10.31
C ALA A 407 27.95 19.12 -8.90
N TRP A 408 28.69 19.63 -7.89
CA TRP A 408 28.62 19.13 -6.52
C TRP A 408 27.23 19.34 -5.89
N GLN A 409 26.58 20.47 -6.15
CA GLN A 409 25.21 20.76 -5.70
C GLN A 409 24.20 19.75 -6.29
N ARG A 410 24.40 19.36 -7.56
CA ARG A 410 23.57 18.32 -8.21
C ARG A 410 23.76 16.95 -7.56
N TYR A 411 24.99 16.58 -7.16
CA TYR A 411 25.23 15.35 -6.40
C TYR A 411 24.64 15.39 -5.00
N VAL A 412 24.75 16.52 -4.29
CA VAL A 412 24.13 16.70 -2.96
C VAL A 412 22.62 16.54 -3.03
N GLY A 413 21.96 17.17 -4.00
CA GLY A 413 20.50 17.02 -4.16
C GLY A 413 20.09 15.57 -4.47
N ARG A 414 20.86 14.84 -5.28
CA ARG A 414 20.66 13.40 -5.53
C ARG A 414 20.80 12.57 -4.25
N PHE A 415 21.85 12.84 -3.47
CA PHE A 415 22.07 12.18 -2.18
C PHE A 415 20.93 12.44 -1.20
N LEU A 416 20.43 13.69 -1.12
CA LEU A 416 19.29 14.05 -0.28
C LEU A 416 18.02 13.28 -0.68
N VAL A 417 17.73 13.16 -1.98
CA VAL A 417 16.59 12.36 -2.46
C VAL A 417 16.73 10.90 -2.00
N ILE A 418 17.90 10.29 -2.20
CA ILE A 418 18.16 8.90 -1.79
C ILE A 418 18.04 8.74 -0.26
N LEU A 419 18.57 9.69 0.51
CA LEU A 419 18.50 9.70 1.97
C LEU A 419 17.05 9.75 2.46
N VAL A 420 16.26 10.68 1.93
CA VAL A 420 14.83 10.80 2.26
C VAL A 420 14.08 9.53 1.86
N ALA A 421 14.35 8.98 0.67
CA ALA A 421 13.74 7.74 0.22
C ALA A 421 14.09 6.56 1.15
N ALA A 422 15.35 6.48 1.60
CA ALA A 422 15.79 5.46 2.55
C ALA A 422 15.12 5.61 3.92
N ILE A 423 15.01 6.83 4.46
CA ILE A 423 14.32 7.08 5.73
C ILE A 423 12.87 6.59 5.66
N VAL A 424 12.13 6.94 4.59
CA VAL A 424 10.75 6.49 4.39
C VAL A 424 10.70 4.96 4.29
N TRP A 425 11.61 4.36 3.52
CA TRP A 425 11.69 2.91 3.33
C TRP A 425 11.95 2.13 4.63
N PHE A 426 12.77 2.69 5.55
CA PHE A 426 13.11 2.04 6.82
C PHE A 426 12.14 2.37 7.97
N SER A 427 11.31 3.40 7.84
CA SER A 427 10.43 3.91 8.91
C SER A 427 9.39 2.91 9.45
N GLY A 428 9.10 1.80 8.75
CA GLY A 428 8.03 0.86 9.12
C GLY A 428 8.42 -0.59 9.40
N ALA A 429 9.70 -0.98 9.28
CA ALA A 429 10.10 -2.40 9.24
C ALA A 429 10.48 -3.05 10.58
N TRP A 430 10.61 -2.30 11.68
CA TRP A 430 11.37 -2.75 12.87
C TRP A 430 10.56 -2.96 14.16
N SER A 431 9.26 -2.66 14.21
CA SER A 431 8.52 -2.62 15.48
C SER A 431 8.05 -3.98 16.03
N LYS A 432 8.19 -5.08 15.28
CA LYS A 432 7.67 -6.41 15.68
C LYS A 432 8.75 -7.47 15.70
N ALA A 433 9.20 -7.81 16.91
CA ALA A 433 10.26 -8.76 17.16
C ALA A 433 9.87 -9.90 18.11
N TYR A 434 8.61 -10.06 18.52
CA TYR A 434 8.22 -11.15 19.44
C TYR A 434 7.30 -12.16 18.75
N PHE A 435 7.42 -13.42 19.16
CA PHE A 435 6.46 -14.48 18.80
C PHE A 435 6.37 -15.53 19.91
N VAL A 436 5.24 -16.24 19.95
CA VAL A 436 5.03 -17.36 20.88
C VAL A 436 5.27 -18.67 20.14
N GLY A 437 6.10 -19.56 20.66
CA GLY A 437 6.41 -20.85 20.04
C GLY A 437 6.35 -22.01 21.03
N LYS A 438 6.53 -23.22 20.50
CA LYS A 438 6.63 -24.45 21.30
C LYS A 438 8.10 -24.70 21.67
N HIS A 439 8.38 -25.09 22.91
CA HIS A 439 9.70 -25.39 23.42
C HIS A 439 9.75 -26.82 23.97
N ALA A 440 10.72 -27.60 23.49
CA ALA A 440 10.90 -28.97 23.93
C ALA A 440 11.59 -29.01 25.30
N THR A 441 10.93 -29.58 26.30
CA THR A 441 11.54 -29.81 27.61
C THR A 441 12.19 -31.19 27.68
N PRO A 442 13.46 -31.32 28.11
CA PRO A 442 14.17 -32.60 28.10
C PRO A 442 13.58 -33.68 29.02
N ARG A 443 12.77 -33.29 30.02
CA ARG A 443 12.18 -34.20 31.02
C ARG A 443 10.75 -34.64 30.72
N SER A 444 10.06 -34.06 29.73
CA SER A 444 8.65 -34.37 29.43
C SER A 444 8.46 -34.60 27.94
N ARG A 445 7.59 -35.56 27.59
CA ARG A 445 7.15 -35.77 26.20
C ARG A 445 6.34 -34.59 25.66
N ARG A 446 5.77 -33.76 26.56
CA ARG A 446 4.94 -32.61 26.21
C ARG A 446 5.80 -31.36 26.00
N GLN A 447 5.47 -30.58 24.97
CA GLN A 447 6.12 -29.31 24.70
C GLN A 447 5.45 -28.20 25.53
N ARG A 448 6.26 -27.28 26.05
CA ARG A 448 5.79 -26.08 26.77
C ARG A 448 5.71 -24.90 25.83
N LEU A 449 4.85 -23.94 26.13
CA LEU A 449 4.80 -22.68 25.39
C LEU A 449 5.95 -21.76 25.85
N ALA A 450 6.50 -20.99 24.91
CA ALA A 450 7.61 -20.10 25.18
C ALA A 450 7.50 -18.80 24.38
N LEU A 451 7.98 -17.72 24.98
CA LEU A 451 8.16 -16.42 24.34
C LEU A 451 9.55 -16.35 23.72
N TYR A 452 9.61 -15.92 22.47
CA TYR A 452 10.85 -15.71 21.73
C TYR A 452 10.93 -14.26 21.23
N TYR A 453 12.15 -13.76 21.11
CA TYR A 453 12.47 -12.50 20.45
C TYR A 453 13.30 -12.76 19.19
N GLY A 454 13.05 -12.00 18.14
CA GLY A 454 13.60 -12.15 16.81
C GLY A 454 12.60 -12.78 15.83
N TYR A 455 13.13 -13.44 14.81
CA TYR A 455 12.36 -14.02 13.72
C TYR A 455 12.32 -15.54 13.86
N PRO A 456 11.15 -16.20 13.71
CA PRO A 456 10.97 -17.65 13.85
C PRO A 456 11.58 -18.44 12.67
N ILE A 457 12.84 -18.16 12.34
CA ILE A 457 13.52 -18.53 11.11
C ILE A 457 14.94 -18.97 11.44
N GLU A 458 15.39 -19.98 10.71
CA GLU A 458 16.78 -20.44 10.73
C GLU A 458 17.40 -20.24 9.35
N ILE A 459 18.50 -19.48 9.29
CA ILE A 459 19.26 -19.18 8.07
C ILE A 459 20.59 -19.91 8.15
N VAL A 460 20.78 -20.96 7.34
CA VAL A 460 22.06 -21.68 7.22
C VAL A 460 22.61 -22.09 8.61
N GLY A 461 21.74 -22.61 9.48
CA GLY A 461 22.10 -23.04 10.84
C GLY A 461 22.15 -21.93 11.90
N ILE A 462 22.06 -20.65 11.50
CA ILE A 462 21.96 -19.52 12.43
C ILE A 462 20.50 -19.26 12.74
N ARG A 463 20.13 -19.35 14.02
CA ARG A 463 18.79 -19.01 14.50
C ARG A 463 18.67 -17.50 14.63
N LEU A 464 17.70 -16.89 13.95
CA LEU A 464 17.41 -15.46 14.05
C LEU A 464 16.46 -15.12 15.20
N TYR A 465 16.35 -16.01 16.18
CA TYR A 465 15.55 -15.84 17.38
C TYR A 465 16.32 -16.29 18.61
N HIS A 466 16.04 -15.65 19.73
CA HIS A 466 16.46 -16.09 21.03
C HIS A 466 15.25 -16.35 21.93
N LEU A 467 15.41 -17.31 22.83
CA LEU A 467 14.41 -17.64 23.84
C LEU A 467 14.40 -16.53 24.89
N VAL A 468 13.22 -15.98 25.18
CA VAL A 468 13.03 -14.95 26.21
C VAL A 468 12.54 -15.59 27.51
N GLU A 469 11.46 -16.36 27.43
CA GLU A 469 10.81 -16.95 28.61
C GLU A 469 10.12 -18.27 28.24
N VAL A 470 10.16 -19.26 29.13
CA VAL A 470 9.41 -20.52 29.01
C VAL A 470 8.29 -20.50 30.04
N ILE A 471 7.09 -20.88 29.62
CA ILE A 471 5.87 -20.79 30.41
C ILE A 471 5.40 -22.18 30.84
N GLU A 472 4.65 -22.24 31.93
CA GLU A 472 4.21 -23.49 32.55
C GLU A 472 3.13 -24.22 31.73
N ALA A 473 2.36 -23.48 30.93
CA ALA A 473 1.34 -24.03 30.04
C ALA A 473 1.94 -24.97 28.97
N SER A 474 1.34 -26.16 28.83
CA SER A 474 1.67 -27.14 27.80
C SER A 474 0.89 -26.90 26.51
N GLU A 475 1.35 -27.53 25.42
CA GLU A 475 0.69 -27.52 24.10
C GLU A 475 -0.78 -27.95 24.12
N ASP A 476 -1.18 -28.80 25.07
CA ASP A 476 -2.55 -29.34 25.21
C ASP A 476 -3.66 -28.27 25.42
N VAL A 477 -3.27 -27.03 25.72
CA VAL A 477 -4.18 -25.90 25.97
C VAL A 477 -4.71 -25.27 24.67
N ILE A 478 -4.10 -25.62 23.53
CA ILE A 478 -4.48 -25.11 22.21
C ILE A 478 -5.72 -25.88 21.74
N GLU A 479 -6.84 -25.19 21.61
CA GLU A 479 -8.14 -25.80 21.28
C GLU A 479 -8.42 -25.80 19.78
N THR A 480 -7.94 -24.77 19.07
CA THR A 480 -8.29 -24.55 17.66
C THR A 480 -7.08 -24.52 16.73
N PRO A 481 -7.23 -24.95 15.45
CA PRO A 481 -6.16 -24.83 14.47
C PRO A 481 -5.76 -23.36 14.21
N ALA A 482 -6.68 -22.41 14.42
CA ALA A 482 -6.38 -20.98 14.33
C ALA A 482 -5.43 -20.49 15.45
N GLU A 483 -5.56 -21.04 16.66
CA GLU A 483 -4.64 -20.78 17.77
C GLU A 483 -3.24 -21.33 17.51
N GLU A 484 -3.18 -22.53 16.93
CA GLU A 484 -1.92 -23.12 16.50
C GLU A 484 -1.25 -22.31 15.39
N LEU A 485 -2.04 -21.76 14.46
CA LEU A 485 -1.55 -20.85 13.42
C LEU A 485 -1.10 -19.49 13.97
N ALA A 486 -1.68 -19.04 15.09
CA ALA A 486 -1.27 -17.81 15.75
C ALA A 486 0.08 -17.95 16.47
N LEU A 487 0.43 -19.17 16.93
CA LEU A 487 1.80 -19.46 17.35
C LEU A 487 2.76 -19.22 16.19
N TRP A 488 3.95 -18.70 16.46
CA TRP A 488 4.98 -18.32 15.51
C TRP A 488 4.64 -17.08 14.65
N GLN A 489 3.49 -16.44 14.84
CA GLN A 489 3.23 -15.13 14.22
C GLN A 489 3.99 -14.02 14.94
N ARG A 490 4.52 -13.07 14.16
CA ARG A 490 5.14 -11.85 14.68
C ARG A 490 4.07 -10.97 15.31
N MET A 491 4.25 -10.63 16.57
CA MET A 491 3.32 -9.82 17.33
C MET A 491 4.08 -8.84 18.25
N THR A 492 3.36 -7.89 18.82
CA THR A 492 3.94 -7.02 19.84
C THR A 492 4.22 -7.83 21.11
N ILE A 493 5.10 -7.32 21.97
CA ILE A 493 5.34 -7.97 23.27
C ILE A 493 4.05 -8.08 24.09
N PHE A 494 3.16 -7.09 24.00
CA PHE A 494 1.89 -7.06 24.71
C PHE A 494 0.89 -8.09 24.17
N ASP A 495 0.84 -8.26 22.85
CA ASP A 495 0.07 -9.34 22.22
C ASP A 495 0.57 -10.71 22.65
N ALA A 496 1.88 -10.93 22.62
CA ALA A 496 2.47 -12.19 23.03
C ALA A 496 2.15 -12.51 24.48
N ARG A 497 2.30 -11.53 25.38
CA ARG A 497 1.97 -11.68 26.81
C ARG A 497 0.48 -11.92 27.03
N SER A 498 -0.39 -11.25 26.28
CA SER A 498 -1.84 -11.47 26.40
C SER A 498 -2.25 -12.89 26.03
N MET A 499 -1.71 -13.40 24.92
CA MET A 499 -1.94 -14.76 24.41
C MET A 499 -1.40 -15.79 25.40
N LEU A 500 -0.19 -15.57 25.91
CA LEU A 500 0.44 -16.42 26.90
C LEU A 500 -0.31 -16.46 28.23
N GLY A 501 -0.80 -15.31 28.72
CA GLY A 501 -1.62 -15.24 29.92
C GLY A 501 -2.94 -16.00 29.77
N LEU A 502 -3.60 -15.90 28.60
CA LEU A 502 -4.80 -16.68 28.28
C LEU A 502 -4.53 -18.19 28.34
N TYR A 503 -3.42 -18.65 27.77
CA TYR A 503 -3.05 -20.06 27.82
C TYR A 503 -2.69 -20.53 29.24
N CYS A 504 -2.07 -19.68 30.06
CA CYS A 504 -1.86 -20.00 31.47
C CYS A 504 -3.20 -20.13 32.22
N TYR A 505 -4.14 -19.21 31.97
CA TYR A 505 -5.46 -19.23 32.58
C TYR A 505 -6.23 -20.50 32.22
N ARG A 506 -6.26 -20.90 30.94
CA ARG A 506 -6.91 -22.13 30.49
C ARG A 506 -6.28 -23.40 31.05
N ALA A 507 -4.96 -23.38 31.25
CA ALA A 507 -4.24 -24.48 31.89
C ALA A 507 -4.50 -24.59 33.40
N GLY A 508 -5.14 -23.60 34.02
CA GLY A 508 -5.34 -23.50 35.46
C GLY A 508 -4.14 -22.93 36.23
N TYR A 509 -3.13 -22.38 35.54
CA TYR A 509 -1.98 -21.71 36.16
C TYR A 509 -2.29 -20.22 36.39
N TYR A 510 -3.20 -19.91 37.31
CA TYR A 510 -3.66 -18.54 37.57
C TYR A 510 -2.54 -17.56 37.99
N PRO A 511 -1.58 -17.91 38.86
CA PRO A 511 -0.48 -17.00 39.21
C PRO A 511 0.41 -16.64 38.00
N ALA A 512 0.64 -17.60 37.11
CA ALA A 512 1.40 -17.38 35.88
C ALA A 512 0.63 -16.50 34.89
N ALA A 513 -0.70 -16.67 34.79
CA ALA A 513 -1.57 -15.81 33.98
C ALA A 513 -1.54 -14.36 34.47
N LEU A 514 -1.66 -14.15 35.79
CA LEU A 514 -1.58 -12.84 36.41
C LEU A 514 -0.24 -12.16 36.13
N THR A 515 0.86 -12.90 36.26
CA THR A 515 2.21 -12.38 35.99
C THR A 515 2.37 -11.90 34.55
N GLN A 516 1.78 -12.60 33.58
CA GLN A 516 1.86 -12.19 32.17
C GLN A 516 1.02 -10.94 31.88
N TRP A 517 -0.17 -10.83 32.47
CA TRP A 517 -1.06 -9.66 32.25
C TRP A 517 -0.64 -8.42 33.03
N THR A 518 -0.10 -8.55 34.24
CA THR A 518 0.43 -7.41 35.03
C THR A 518 1.65 -6.76 34.39
N ARG A 519 2.43 -7.54 33.62
CA ARG A 519 3.55 -7.03 32.80
C ARG A 519 3.11 -6.21 31.57
N ILE A 520 1.80 -6.06 31.32
CA ILE A 520 1.27 -5.19 30.25
C ILE A 520 0.92 -3.82 30.87
N PRO A 521 1.42 -2.69 30.33
CA PRO A 521 1.09 -1.36 30.82
C PRO A 521 -0.41 -1.10 30.83
N GLU A 522 -0.91 -0.34 31.79
CA GLU A 522 -2.34 -0.10 32.00
C GLU A 522 -3.05 0.50 30.78
N LYS A 523 -2.43 1.50 30.12
CA LYS A 523 -2.93 2.09 28.86
C LYS A 523 -3.25 1.00 27.81
N ASN A 524 -2.40 -0.02 27.69
CA ASN A 524 -2.57 -1.13 26.74
C ASN A 524 -3.52 -2.23 27.23
N ARG A 525 -3.77 -2.32 28.54
CA ARG A 525 -4.78 -3.22 29.11
C ARG A 525 -6.20 -2.69 28.93
N ILE A 526 -6.40 -1.37 29.04
CA ILE A 526 -7.71 -0.71 28.82
C ILE A 526 -8.22 -0.96 27.40
N LEU A 527 -7.29 -0.95 26.45
CA LEU A 527 -7.51 -1.29 25.06
C LEU A 527 -8.01 -2.77 24.89
N ARG A 528 -7.80 -3.65 25.88
CA ARG A 528 -8.19 -5.07 25.91
C ARG A 528 -9.25 -5.36 26.98
N PRO A 529 -10.53 -5.03 26.75
CA PRO A 529 -11.57 -5.17 27.77
C PRO A 529 -11.73 -6.62 28.26
N GLU A 530 -11.51 -7.60 27.38
CA GLU A 530 -11.55 -9.03 27.73
C GLU A 530 -10.44 -9.44 28.70
N ILE A 531 -9.23 -8.86 28.58
CA ILE A 531 -8.14 -9.13 29.52
C ILE A 531 -8.42 -8.51 30.87
N MET A 532 -8.97 -7.28 30.90
CA MET A 532 -9.36 -6.65 32.17
C MET A 532 -10.41 -7.48 32.90
N ARG A 533 -11.36 -8.06 32.17
CA ARG A 533 -12.35 -8.99 32.73
C ARG A 533 -11.69 -10.25 33.31
N LEU A 534 -10.79 -10.89 32.56
CA LEU A 534 -10.09 -12.11 33.00
C LEU A 534 -9.12 -11.84 34.17
N LEU A 535 -8.48 -10.68 34.20
CA LEU A 535 -7.59 -10.26 35.28
C LEU A 535 -8.36 -10.12 36.59
N ASN A 536 -9.48 -9.40 36.57
CA ASN A 536 -10.36 -9.30 37.74
C ASN A 536 -10.84 -10.67 38.21
N GLU A 537 -11.19 -11.56 37.29
CA GLU A 537 -11.60 -12.92 37.64
C GLU A 537 -10.46 -13.71 38.30
N VAL A 538 -9.24 -13.66 37.75
CA VAL A 538 -8.07 -14.32 38.33
C VAL A 538 -7.75 -13.77 39.73
N ASP A 539 -7.80 -12.45 39.91
CA ASP A 539 -7.56 -11.83 41.21
C ASP A 539 -8.63 -12.26 42.23
N THR A 540 -9.90 -12.31 41.85
CA THR A 540 -10.96 -12.82 42.74
C THR A 540 -10.74 -14.28 43.11
N ARG A 541 -10.29 -15.13 42.16
CA ARG A 541 -9.99 -16.54 42.42
C ARG A 541 -8.81 -16.72 43.36
N LEU A 542 -7.72 -15.99 43.14
CA LEU A 542 -6.54 -16.04 44.01
C LEU A 542 -6.85 -15.49 45.41
N ALA A 543 -7.69 -14.45 45.51
CA ALA A 543 -8.17 -13.95 46.79
C ALA A 543 -8.98 -15.01 47.55
N LEU A 544 -9.87 -15.74 46.86
CA LEU A 544 -10.61 -16.85 47.43
C LEU A 544 -9.69 -18.00 47.87
N GLU A 545 -8.73 -18.43 47.03
CA GLU A 545 -7.73 -19.46 47.37
C GLU A 545 -6.89 -19.05 48.60
N SER A 546 -6.56 -17.76 48.74
CA SER A 546 -5.84 -17.26 49.92
C SER A 546 -6.68 -17.33 51.20
N GLN A 547 -8.00 -17.11 51.08
CA GLN A 547 -8.98 -17.18 52.18
C GLN A 547 -9.32 -18.63 52.57
N GLU A 548 -9.22 -19.59 51.63
CA GLU A 548 -9.41 -21.04 51.87
C GLU A 548 -8.36 -21.69 52.79
N THR A 549 -7.32 -20.96 53.22
CA THR A 549 -6.43 -21.42 54.29
C THR A 549 -7.14 -21.49 55.67
N GLN A 550 -8.39 -21.03 55.76
CA GLN A 550 -9.31 -21.31 56.87
C GLN A 550 -10.31 -22.41 56.49
N PRO A 551 -10.67 -23.35 57.41
CA PRO A 551 -11.42 -24.55 57.06
C PRO A 551 -12.90 -24.25 56.81
N MET A 552 -13.27 -23.82 55.60
CA MET A 552 -14.64 -23.97 55.07
C MET A 552 -14.68 -24.25 53.56
N ARG A 553 -15.34 -25.37 53.25
CA ARG A 553 -15.96 -25.84 51.99
C ARG A 553 -15.31 -25.48 50.65
N ARG A 554 -14.33 -26.33 50.32
CA ARG A 554 -13.79 -26.63 48.98
C ARG A 554 -14.83 -26.95 47.89
N ASP A 555 -16.08 -27.23 48.27
CA ASP A 555 -17.15 -27.71 47.36
C ASP A 555 -17.90 -26.58 46.63
N GLN A 556 -17.66 -25.30 46.98
CA GLN A 556 -18.27 -24.16 46.30
C GLN A 556 -17.46 -23.60 45.12
N ILE A 557 -16.21 -24.04 44.93
CA ILE A 557 -15.43 -23.75 43.72
C ILE A 557 -15.87 -24.73 42.62
N LEU A 558 -17.09 -24.54 42.13
CA LEU A 558 -17.47 -25.11 40.84
C LEU A 558 -16.50 -24.57 39.80
N ARG A 559 -15.78 -25.46 39.11
CA ARG A 559 -15.07 -25.13 37.87
C ARG A 559 -16.12 -24.62 36.88
N GLN A 560 -16.32 -23.32 36.81
CA GLN A 560 -16.99 -22.72 35.67
C GLN A 560 -16.07 -22.90 34.47
N GLU A 561 -16.62 -23.50 33.42
CA GLU A 561 -15.94 -23.64 32.14
C GLU A 561 -15.50 -22.25 31.65
N PRO A 562 -14.30 -22.13 31.04
CA PRO A 562 -13.82 -20.85 30.57
C PRO A 562 -14.85 -20.23 29.62
N ILE A 563 -15.27 -19.01 29.93
CA ILE A 563 -16.36 -18.27 29.22
C ILE A 563 -15.98 -17.96 27.75
N LEU A 564 -14.72 -18.16 27.37
CA LEU A 564 -14.15 -17.79 26.07
C LEU A 564 -13.45 -18.99 25.40
N SER A 565 -14.09 -19.55 24.38
CA SER A 565 -13.49 -20.48 23.42
C SER A 565 -12.78 -19.70 22.30
N GLY A 566 -11.57 -20.08 21.91
CA GLY A 566 -10.79 -19.41 20.85
C GLY A 566 -9.84 -18.31 21.37
N ASN A 567 -8.86 -17.89 20.56
CA ASN A 567 -7.95 -16.81 20.95
C ASN A 567 -8.73 -15.54 21.30
N LEU A 568 -8.26 -14.80 22.31
CA LEU A 568 -8.68 -13.41 22.50
C LEU A 568 -8.58 -12.73 21.14
N PRO A 569 -9.65 -12.09 20.60
CA PRO A 569 -9.48 -11.18 19.50
C PRO A 569 -8.26 -10.32 19.81
N PRO A 570 -7.34 -10.15 18.84
CA PRO A 570 -6.33 -9.13 19.02
C PRO A 570 -7.13 -7.90 19.35
N ALA A 571 -6.75 -7.27 20.44
CA ALA A 571 -6.81 -5.84 20.52
C ALA A 571 -8.06 -5.26 19.84
N ASP A 572 -9.24 -5.10 20.44
CA ASP A 572 -10.32 -4.33 19.79
C ASP A 572 -9.81 -2.87 19.64
N LEU A 573 -8.88 -2.64 18.71
CA LEU A 573 -7.87 -1.61 18.79
C LEU A 573 -7.68 -0.94 17.44
N PRO A 574 -7.36 0.37 17.45
CA PRO A 574 -6.66 0.96 16.32
C PRO A 574 -5.45 0.08 15.99
N ASN A 575 -5.31 -0.13 14.70
CA ASN A 575 -4.45 -1.10 14.04
C ASN A 575 -3.34 -1.77 14.92
N PRO A 576 -3.24 -3.12 14.99
CA PRO A 576 -2.17 -3.84 15.72
C PRO A 576 -0.74 -3.55 15.23
N TYR A 577 -0.59 -2.67 14.26
CA TYR A 577 0.65 -2.23 13.65
C TYR A 577 0.88 -0.72 13.80
N GLU A 578 0.04 -0.01 14.58
CA GLU A 578 0.25 1.39 14.95
C GLU A 578 1.63 1.54 15.61
N PRO A 579 2.44 2.53 15.22
CA PRO A 579 3.75 2.71 15.83
C PRO A 579 3.58 2.97 17.33
N VAL A 580 4.22 2.11 18.12
CA VAL A 580 4.37 2.22 19.57
C VAL A 580 4.98 3.60 19.86
N SER A 581 4.26 4.44 20.61
CA SER A 581 4.76 5.78 20.94
C SER A 581 6.05 5.67 21.78
N SER A 582 6.92 6.69 21.76
CA SER A 582 8.14 6.70 22.59
C SER A 582 7.84 6.51 24.09
N GLU A 583 6.66 6.94 24.54
CA GLU A 583 6.16 6.71 25.89
C GLU A 583 5.88 5.21 26.19
N GLU A 584 5.50 4.43 25.19
CA GLU A 584 5.24 2.98 25.32
C GLU A 584 6.53 2.13 25.31
N THR A 585 7.65 2.69 24.84
CA THR A 585 8.99 2.12 24.95
C THR A 585 9.75 2.57 26.21
N GLY A 586 9.08 3.27 27.13
CA GLY A 586 9.63 3.76 28.41
C GLY A 586 9.99 2.65 29.41
N GLY A 587 10.78 1.66 29.00
CA GLY A 587 11.78 1.08 29.87
C GLY A 587 13.05 1.86 29.64
N THR A 588 13.58 2.51 30.68
CA THR A 588 14.96 3.02 30.70
C THR A 588 15.88 2.02 29.98
N PRO A 589 16.75 2.47 29.06
CA PRO A 589 17.78 1.59 28.51
C PRO A 589 18.51 0.97 29.70
N LEU A 590 18.52 -0.36 29.78
CA LEU A 590 19.39 -1.06 30.70
C LEU A 590 20.82 -0.67 30.31
N ASP A 591 21.38 0.32 31.00
CA ASP A 591 22.82 0.55 31.01
C ASP A 591 23.44 -0.69 31.65
N ILE A 592 24.01 -1.55 30.81
CA ILE A 592 24.62 -2.83 31.18
C ILE A 592 25.92 -2.63 32.02
N TRP A 593 26.28 -1.40 32.42
CA TRP A 593 27.58 -1.08 33.03
C TRP A 593 27.55 -0.03 34.15
N ALA A 594 26.66 -0.16 35.15
CA ALA A 594 26.78 0.62 36.38
C ALA A 594 26.55 -0.24 37.63
N SER A 595 27.64 -0.49 38.36
CA SER A 595 27.64 -1.10 39.68
C SER A 595 27.57 -0.03 40.78
N ARG A 596 26.54 -0.05 41.65
CA ARG A 596 26.64 -0.07 43.13
C ARG A 596 25.38 0.44 43.87
N GLU A 597 24.88 -0.44 44.74
CA GLU A 597 24.42 -0.31 46.13
C GLU A 597 23.27 0.63 46.59
N PRO A 598 22.56 0.28 47.69
CA PRO A 598 21.20 0.72 47.99
C PRO A 598 21.11 1.79 49.10
N GLY A 599 20.14 2.69 49.00
CA GLY A 599 19.81 3.59 50.11
C GLY A 599 18.60 4.52 49.88
N SER A 600 17.61 4.36 50.76
CA SER A 600 16.60 5.34 51.27
C SER A 600 15.61 6.06 50.33
N LEU A 601 14.35 5.63 50.44
CA LEU A 601 13.13 6.42 50.71
C LEU A 601 13.18 7.95 50.55
N ALA A 602 12.29 8.50 49.72
CA ALA A 602 11.51 9.70 50.04
C ALA A 602 10.24 9.77 49.17
N ILE A 603 9.14 10.11 49.83
CA ILE A 603 7.80 10.42 49.30
C ILE A 603 7.79 11.93 49.09
N GLU A 604 7.37 12.41 47.92
CA GLU A 604 6.88 13.78 47.76
C GLU A 604 5.65 13.79 46.85
N ASP A 605 4.53 14.20 47.45
CA ASP A 605 3.32 14.69 46.80
C ASP A 605 3.60 16.09 46.22
N GLU A 606 3.03 16.43 45.06
CA GLU A 606 2.75 17.83 44.71
C GLU A 606 1.50 17.93 43.83
N GLU A 607 0.56 18.76 44.31
CA GLU A 607 -0.70 19.16 43.70
C GLU A 607 -0.55 20.37 42.76
N ALA A 608 -1.56 20.52 41.90
CA ALA A 608 -2.11 21.76 41.31
C ALA A 608 -1.35 22.47 40.17
N GLU A 609 -2.05 22.72 39.05
CA GLU A 609 -2.67 24.03 38.77
C GLU A 609 -3.46 24.00 37.43
N ASP A 610 -4.71 24.49 37.51
CA ASP A 610 -5.58 24.87 36.40
C ASP A 610 -5.28 26.32 36.00
N GLU A 611 -5.24 26.62 34.69
CA GLU A 611 -5.54 27.95 34.16
C GLU A 611 -6.55 27.86 33.00
N GLN A 612 -7.76 28.34 33.26
CA GLN A 612 -8.69 28.87 32.26
C GLN A 612 -8.58 30.40 32.27
N GLU A 613 -8.80 31.03 31.11
CA GLU A 613 -9.59 32.25 30.85
C GLU A 613 -9.26 32.70 29.41
N HIS A 614 -10.12 33.22 28.53
CA HIS A 614 -11.33 34.05 28.61
C HIS A 614 -11.81 34.25 27.13
N GLN A 615 -13.01 34.67 26.70
CA GLN A 615 -14.34 34.89 27.26
C GLN A 615 -15.25 35.43 26.11
N VAL A 616 -16.57 35.52 26.39
CA VAL A 616 -17.54 36.55 25.90
C VAL A 616 -18.17 36.29 24.50
N THR A 617 -19.50 36.19 24.29
CA THR A 617 -20.67 36.73 25.03
C THR A 617 -21.98 36.03 24.62
N ALA A 618 -22.92 35.90 25.57
CA ALA A 618 -24.36 35.66 25.34
C ALA A 618 -25.10 36.98 25.03
N PRO A 619 -26.46 37.06 24.84
CA PRO A 619 -27.37 36.87 25.98
C PRO A 619 -28.86 36.41 25.73
N LEU A 620 -29.46 35.87 26.81
CA LEU A 620 -30.81 36.12 27.39
C LEU A 620 -32.12 35.56 26.77
N ARG A 621 -32.78 34.66 27.54
CA ARG A 621 -34.14 34.69 28.18
C ARG A 621 -34.59 33.24 28.53
N SER A 622 -34.83 32.85 29.79
CA SER A 622 -36.02 33.06 30.66
C SER A 622 -37.32 32.54 29.99
N ASP A 623 -38.20 31.68 30.54
CA ASP A 623 -38.62 31.40 31.91
C ASP A 623 -39.37 30.05 32.03
N SER A 624 -39.32 29.50 33.25
CA SER A 624 -40.40 28.91 34.07
C SER A 624 -41.33 27.76 33.62
N ASN A 625 -41.33 26.74 34.49
CA ASN A 625 -42.47 26.10 35.19
C ASN A 625 -43.60 25.38 34.43
N GLY A 626 -43.97 24.20 34.96
CA GLY A 626 -45.32 23.66 34.74
C GLY A 626 -45.48 22.17 35.06
N SER A 627 -45.60 21.85 36.33
CA SER A 627 -45.99 20.55 36.89
C SER A 627 -47.42 20.10 36.55
N GLY A 628 -47.61 18.79 36.35
CA GLY A 628 -48.74 18.06 36.94
C GLY A 628 -49.95 17.69 36.05
N PRO A 629 -50.74 16.68 36.47
CA PRO A 629 -51.35 15.65 35.61
C PRO A 629 -52.90 15.74 35.55
N ILE A 630 -53.57 14.72 34.96
CA ILE A 630 -55.00 14.26 35.10
C ILE A 630 -55.56 13.85 33.71
N THR A 631 -55.52 12.55 33.34
CA THR A 631 -56.54 11.48 33.40
C THR A 631 -57.71 11.52 32.39
N ASN A 632 -57.82 10.40 31.67
CA ASN A 632 -58.99 9.52 31.45
C ASN A 632 -59.82 9.53 30.15
N HIS A 633 -60.12 8.27 29.79
CA HIS A 633 -61.16 7.70 28.91
C HIS A 633 -60.83 7.68 27.40
N THR A 634 -60.96 6.56 26.67
CA THR A 634 -61.88 5.42 26.78
C THR A 634 -61.45 4.22 25.90
N SER A 635 -61.78 2.99 26.35
CA SER A 635 -62.18 1.76 25.60
C SER A 635 -61.29 1.24 24.45
N SER A 636 -61.02 -0.06 24.24
CA SER A 636 -61.60 -1.32 24.73
C SER A 636 -60.77 -2.49 24.17
N GLU A 637 -60.62 -3.55 24.99
CA GLU A 637 -60.58 -4.99 24.65
C GLU A 637 -59.40 -5.52 23.80
N HIS A 638 -58.46 -6.29 24.37
CA HIS A 638 -58.50 -7.77 24.58
C HIS A 638 -58.67 -8.55 23.25
N SER A 639 -57.88 -9.56 22.89
CA SER A 639 -57.02 -10.49 23.63
C SER A 639 -56.19 -11.34 22.64
N GLN A 640 -55.03 -11.81 23.07
CA GLN A 640 -54.33 -13.05 22.61
C GLN A 640 -55.27 -14.29 22.70
N PRO A 641 -54.94 -15.56 22.28
CA PRO A 641 -53.61 -16.20 22.24
C PRO A 641 -53.36 -17.40 21.26
N SER A 642 -52.17 -18.01 21.40
CA SER A 642 -51.84 -19.46 21.42
C SER A 642 -51.70 -20.33 20.14
N ILE A 643 -50.48 -20.89 19.98
CA ILE A 643 -50.07 -22.33 19.89
C ILE A 643 -50.89 -23.29 19.00
N THR A 644 -50.26 -23.97 18.01
CA THR A 644 -50.16 -25.46 17.88
C THR A 644 -49.45 -26.00 16.61
N LEU A 645 -48.50 -26.93 16.85
CA LEU A 645 -48.15 -28.23 16.20
C LEU A 645 -48.56 -28.57 14.73
N SER A 646 -47.52 -28.90 13.91
CA SER A 646 -47.28 -30.04 12.96
C SER A 646 -48.44 -30.79 12.26
N PRO A 647 -48.32 -31.32 11.00
CA PRO A 647 -47.47 -32.51 10.72
C PRO A 647 -46.92 -32.71 9.27
N GLN A 648 -46.10 -33.77 9.14
CA GLN A 648 -45.47 -34.37 7.94
C GLN A 648 -46.39 -34.68 6.74
N LYS A 649 -45.83 -34.67 5.52
CA LYS A 649 -46.07 -35.69 4.45
C LYS A 649 -45.11 -35.56 3.25
N ALA A 650 -44.30 -36.60 3.02
CA ALA A 650 -43.96 -37.15 1.69
C ALA A 650 -44.93 -38.35 1.43
N PRO A 651 -45.05 -39.03 0.26
CA PRO A 651 -44.04 -39.30 -0.79
C PRO A 651 -44.57 -39.28 -2.27
N ALA A 652 -43.70 -39.52 -3.26
CA ALA A 652 -43.98 -40.31 -4.47
C ALA A 652 -42.71 -40.52 -5.34
N GLN A 653 -42.48 -41.78 -5.72
CA GLN A 653 -41.54 -42.28 -6.72
C GLN A 653 -42.29 -42.55 -8.04
N ASP A 654 -41.61 -42.42 -9.17
CA ASP A 654 -41.68 -43.27 -10.39
C ASP A 654 -40.42 -42.91 -11.22
N GLY A 655 -39.54 -43.83 -11.62
CA GLY A 655 -39.73 -44.85 -12.66
C GLY A 655 -39.56 -44.18 -14.03
N ASP A 656 -38.56 -44.43 -14.88
CA ASP A 656 -38.20 -45.74 -15.42
C ASP A 656 -36.87 -45.74 -16.21
N GLN A 657 -36.46 -46.97 -16.52
CA GLN A 657 -35.22 -47.57 -17.00
C GLN A 657 -34.57 -47.06 -18.30
N SER A 658 -33.25 -47.28 -18.42
CA SER A 658 -32.74 -48.14 -19.51
C SER A 658 -31.43 -48.86 -19.14
N HIS A 659 -31.46 -50.18 -19.35
CA HIS A 659 -30.39 -51.15 -19.18
C HIS A 659 -29.41 -51.13 -20.36
N HIS A 660 -28.11 -51.37 -20.12
CA HIS A 660 -27.44 -52.53 -20.74
C HIS A 660 -26.10 -52.92 -20.06
N LYS A 661 -26.06 -54.19 -19.65
CA LYS A 661 -24.87 -54.98 -19.23
C LYS A 661 -23.94 -55.23 -20.43
N ARG A 662 -22.60 -55.23 -20.21
CA ARG A 662 -21.74 -56.45 -20.27
C ARG A 662 -20.23 -56.19 -20.04
N LYS A 663 -19.73 -56.82 -18.98
CA LYS A 663 -18.54 -57.72 -18.87
C LYS A 663 -17.20 -57.38 -19.55
N ARG A 664 -16.19 -57.25 -18.67
CA ARG A 664 -14.89 -57.97 -18.59
C ARG A 664 -13.97 -57.97 -19.83
N ARG A 665 -12.73 -57.47 -19.66
CA ARG A 665 -11.49 -58.26 -19.43
C ARG A 665 -10.24 -57.38 -19.28
N SER A 666 -9.56 -57.62 -18.16
CA SER A 666 -8.11 -57.67 -17.82
C SER A 666 -6.99 -56.92 -18.61
N PRO A 667 -5.86 -56.64 -17.92
CA PRO A 667 -4.76 -55.78 -18.38
C PRO A 667 -3.53 -56.58 -18.89
N SER A 668 -2.64 -55.93 -19.66
CA SER A 668 -1.19 -56.19 -19.71
C SER A 668 -0.47 -55.28 -20.73
N ASP A 669 0.70 -54.79 -20.32
CA ASP A 669 1.91 -54.49 -21.11
C ASP A 669 1.91 -53.33 -22.13
N ASN A 670 2.39 -52.15 -21.68
CA ASN A 670 3.64 -51.48 -22.09
C ASN A 670 3.68 -50.01 -21.66
#